data_AF-A0A2U3E1Z3-F1
#
_entry.id   AF-A0A2U3E1Z3-F1
#
_cell.length_a   1.000
_cell.length_b   1.000
_cell.length_c   1.000
_cell.angle_alpha   90.00
_cell.angle_beta   90.00
_cell.angle_gamma   90.00
#
_symmetry.space_group_name_H-M   'P 1'
#
loop_
_entity.id
_entity.type
_entity.pdbx_description
1 polymer ?
#
loop_
_entity_poly.entity_id
_entity_poly.type
_entity_poly.pdbx_seq_one_letter_code
_entity_poly.pdbx_strand_id
1 'polypeptide(L)'
;MVRKLKYHEQKLLRKTDFITYKQDNDHRDKAVIRRYMIQKPEDYHKYNRLCGSLRQLAHRLSLLPPDNATRRKHEDLLLNKLYDMGILSSKSKLSAVEHGVTVSAFARRRLPVVMTRLKMAETVQAATKMIEQGQVRVGVETVTDPAYLVTRSTEDFVTWAVGSKIKRNIMKYRDQLDDFELLNDMPNRAPPNAMSTGQLKVPFQHPSNPNLPSKEPPWPTALRRDVVLQRSARARQVLVWLFGVLAGPRGRKAGAQDGGRCSSNIETWQANPVPQCPNKGINKQQSVPCAPPAAHTPHAARLAEGVGQAAPPTAGRIQALPCPAPAPAPAPTMAALLAGLKDLLMHLVDPWLFMGISASHIPQTVRDVVASGALWKLLWPPAFSDVLFGNFWATVGPSVKEAGEARVIPLLEGRVSGGRIHDAVVGTPVHGTVIEVGAGSGMWADVFARIGAGAPDSDSAGSGAGARKRRQASGAGGGITKIYGVEPHPQSAAALRKRVKEVGLGDVYEVVPVGIESVSDPKAWDGHIAPGSVDCIVGVLCLCSIPDPEENIKHLYKLLKPGGHWYVYEHVKTTRGGPLFSLYQRLVNIPWSFFLGSCRICRDTKKSLLSAGSWHQSDLVQPPDEPAYAVLPHILGTLTK
;
A
#
# COMPACT_ATOMS: atom_id res chain seq x y z
N MET A 1 -34.13 14.09 33.95
CA MET A 1 -34.82 12.78 33.76
C MET A 1 -36.31 13.02 33.80
N VAL A 2 -37.08 12.32 32.98
CA VAL A 2 -38.55 12.42 32.99
C VAL A 2 -39.09 11.65 34.21
N ARG A 3 -40.17 12.15 34.83
CA ARG A 3 -40.83 11.45 35.94
C ARG A 3 -41.31 10.06 35.50
N LYS A 4 -41.43 9.13 36.45
CA LYS A 4 -42.06 7.82 36.18
C LYS A 4 -43.51 8.04 35.73
N LEU A 5 -43.87 7.44 34.60
CA LEU A 5 -45.24 7.51 34.06
C LEU A 5 -46.19 6.68 34.94
N LYS A 6 -47.41 7.19 35.15
CA LYS A 6 -48.51 6.45 35.79
C LYS A 6 -48.96 5.32 34.86
N TYR A 7 -49.65 4.31 35.41
CA TYR A 7 -50.08 3.12 34.65
C TYR A 7 -50.85 3.45 33.37
N HIS A 8 -51.81 4.39 33.41
CA HIS A 8 -52.57 4.80 32.23
C HIS A 8 -51.71 5.56 31.19
N GLU A 9 -50.78 6.39 31.66
CA GLU A 9 -49.84 7.13 30.79
C GLU A 9 -48.89 6.17 30.07
N GLN A 10 -48.34 5.17 30.79
CA GLN A 10 -47.48 4.14 30.21
C GLN A 10 -48.23 3.25 29.22
N LYS A 11 -49.53 3.01 29.44
CA LYS A 11 -50.39 2.26 28.51
C LYS A 11 -50.59 3.01 27.19
N LEU A 12 -50.64 4.35 27.21
CA LEU A 12 -50.73 5.20 26.01
C LEU A 12 -49.36 5.40 25.34
N LEU A 13 -48.30 5.59 26.14
CA LEU A 13 -46.95 5.94 25.69
C LEU A 13 -46.00 4.72 25.70
N ARG A 14 -46.47 3.56 25.22
CA ARG A 14 -45.71 2.29 25.29
C ARG A 14 -44.39 2.30 24.51
N LYS A 15 -44.31 3.10 23.45
CA LYS A 15 -43.13 3.21 22.57
C LYS A 15 -42.26 4.43 22.89
N THR A 16 -42.62 5.21 23.89
CA THR A 16 -41.96 6.47 24.21
C THR A 16 -40.82 6.20 25.20
N ASP A 17 -39.61 6.21 24.68
CA ASP A 17 -38.37 6.27 25.45
C ASP A 17 -37.52 7.40 24.90
N PHE A 18 -37.10 8.33 25.77
CA PHE A 18 -36.27 9.47 25.39
C PHE A 18 -34.78 9.16 25.39
N ILE A 19 -34.38 8.01 25.95
CA ILE A 19 -32.99 7.62 26.15
C ILE A 19 -32.57 6.64 25.06
N THR A 20 -33.33 5.55 24.88
CA THR A 20 -32.97 4.48 23.96
C THR A 20 -33.92 4.42 22.78
N TYR A 21 -33.47 4.93 21.64
CA TYR A 21 -34.19 4.77 20.38
C TYR A 21 -33.82 3.45 19.69
N LYS A 22 -34.73 2.93 18.86
CA LYS A 22 -34.50 1.69 18.10
C LYS A 22 -33.24 1.77 17.23
N GLN A 23 -32.92 2.94 16.68
CA GLN A 23 -31.73 3.19 15.88
C GLN A 23 -30.41 3.13 16.68
N ASP A 24 -30.48 3.31 18.00
CA ASP A 24 -29.30 3.34 18.87
C ASP A 24 -28.73 1.94 19.15
N ASN A 25 -29.42 0.87 18.72
CA ASN A 25 -29.01 -0.53 18.89
C ASN A 25 -28.57 -0.83 20.34
N ASP A 26 -29.41 -0.44 21.30
CA ASP A 26 -29.18 -0.65 22.75
C ASP A 26 -27.89 0.02 23.27
N HIS A 27 -27.49 1.14 22.66
CA HIS A 27 -26.26 1.89 23.00
C HIS A 27 -25.00 1.01 23.06
N ARG A 28 -24.97 -0.06 22.26
CA ARG A 28 -23.86 -1.00 22.22
C ARG A 28 -22.53 -0.31 21.88
N ASP A 29 -22.58 0.71 21.05
CA ASP A 29 -21.47 1.60 20.73
C ASP A 29 -20.88 2.25 21.99
N LYS A 30 -21.71 2.95 22.77
CA LYS A 30 -21.32 3.64 24.01
C LYS A 30 -20.79 2.63 25.04
N ALA A 31 -21.41 1.45 25.14
CA ALA A 31 -20.96 0.39 26.05
C ALA A 31 -19.55 -0.11 25.69
N VAL A 32 -19.27 -0.37 24.42
CA VAL A 32 -17.96 -0.83 23.94
C VAL A 32 -16.91 0.27 24.05
N ILE A 33 -17.26 1.50 23.69
CA ILE A 33 -16.38 2.69 23.80
C ILE A 33 -15.92 2.87 25.24
N ARG A 34 -16.84 2.83 26.21
CA ARG A 34 -16.53 2.96 27.64
C ARG A 34 -15.70 1.79 28.15
N ARG A 35 -16.04 0.55 27.77
CA ARG A 35 -15.34 -0.66 28.22
C ARG A 35 -13.87 -0.71 27.82
N TYR A 36 -13.55 -0.28 26.60
CA TYR A 36 -12.19 -0.35 26.05
C TYR A 36 -11.49 1.01 25.99
N MET A 37 -12.03 2.04 26.67
CA MET A 37 -11.49 3.40 26.71
C MET A 37 -11.17 3.96 25.31
N ILE A 38 -12.10 3.79 24.37
CA ILE A 38 -11.96 4.36 23.02
C ILE A 38 -12.20 5.87 23.11
N GLN A 39 -11.22 6.68 22.75
CA GLN A 39 -11.31 8.14 22.87
C GLN A 39 -12.21 8.77 21.82
N LYS A 40 -12.14 8.27 20.58
CA LYS A 40 -12.88 8.80 19.43
C LYS A 40 -14.05 7.87 19.10
N PRO A 41 -15.32 8.32 19.23
CA PRO A 41 -16.48 7.50 18.84
C PRO A 41 -16.43 7.06 17.37
N GLU A 42 -15.79 7.85 16.52
CA GLU A 42 -15.56 7.53 15.10
C GLU A 42 -14.79 6.22 14.90
N ASP A 43 -13.85 5.89 15.79
CA ASP A 43 -13.06 4.66 15.69
C ASP A 43 -13.95 3.42 15.85
N TYR A 44 -14.95 3.49 16.74
CA TYR A 44 -15.95 2.42 16.86
C TYR A 44 -16.67 2.20 15.52
N HIS A 45 -17.14 3.28 14.88
CA HIS A 45 -17.83 3.17 13.59
C HIS A 45 -16.91 2.72 12.44
N LYS A 46 -15.62 3.07 12.47
CA LYS A 46 -14.62 2.55 11.52
C LYS A 46 -14.43 1.05 11.70
N TYR A 47 -14.22 0.58 12.93
CA TYR A 47 -14.11 -0.85 13.23
C TYR A 47 -15.39 -1.61 12.88
N ASN A 48 -16.56 -1.02 13.12
CA ASN A 48 -17.84 -1.65 12.80
C ASN A 48 -18.02 -1.85 11.29
N ARG A 49 -17.67 -0.83 10.48
CA ARG A 49 -17.66 -0.95 9.01
C ARG A 49 -16.68 -2.01 8.53
N LEU A 50 -15.47 -2.06 9.11
CA LEU A 50 -14.46 -3.06 8.78
C LEU A 50 -14.94 -4.48 9.10
N CYS A 51 -15.52 -4.69 10.29
CA CYS A 51 -16.14 -5.97 10.66
C CYS A 51 -17.25 -6.37 9.68
N GLY A 52 -18.09 -5.42 9.28
CA GLY A 52 -19.15 -5.64 8.28
C GLY A 52 -18.59 -6.12 6.94
N SER A 53 -17.56 -5.45 6.41
CA SER A 53 -16.90 -5.84 5.17
C SER A 53 -16.26 -7.22 5.24
N LEU A 54 -15.61 -7.57 6.37
CA LEU A 54 -15.01 -8.89 6.59
C LEU A 54 -16.05 -10.01 6.65
N ARG A 55 -17.16 -9.78 7.37
CA ARG A 55 -18.26 -10.74 7.43
C ARG A 55 -18.94 -10.90 6.06
N GLN A 56 -19.09 -9.81 5.31
CA GLN A 56 -19.63 -9.87 3.96
C GLN A 56 -18.71 -10.64 3.01
N LEU A 57 -17.39 -10.50 3.16
CA LEU A 57 -16.42 -11.31 2.42
C LEU A 57 -16.55 -12.79 2.77
N ALA A 58 -16.61 -13.13 4.07
CA ALA A 58 -16.80 -14.51 4.52
C ALA A 58 -18.12 -15.11 4.00
N HIS A 59 -19.21 -14.32 4.01
CA HIS A 59 -20.48 -14.73 3.44
C HIS A 59 -20.39 -14.98 1.93
N ARG A 60 -19.72 -14.10 1.17
CA ARG A 60 -19.49 -14.32 -0.27
C ARG A 60 -18.62 -15.56 -0.53
N LEU A 61 -17.67 -15.88 0.35
CA LEU A 61 -16.89 -17.11 0.27
C LEU A 61 -17.77 -18.34 0.53
N SER A 62 -18.69 -18.28 1.49
CA SER A 62 -19.60 -19.39 1.78
C SER A 62 -20.59 -19.68 0.65
N LEU A 63 -20.92 -18.68 -0.17
CA LEU A 63 -21.79 -18.85 -1.35
C LEU A 63 -21.11 -19.57 -2.53
N LEU A 64 -19.77 -19.67 -2.56
CA LEU A 64 -19.06 -20.40 -3.61
C LEU A 64 -19.14 -21.91 -3.37
N PRO A 65 -19.07 -22.76 -4.42
CA PRO A 65 -19.00 -24.21 -4.24
C PRO A 65 -17.82 -24.63 -3.33
N PRO A 66 -17.99 -25.63 -2.44
CA PRO A 66 -16.96 -26.03 -1.48
C PRO A 66 -15.67 -26.51 -2.16
N ASP A 67 -15.77 -27.12 -3.34
CA ASP A 67 -14.62 -27.67 -4.06
C ASP A 67 -13.79 -26.62 -4.82
N ASN A 68 -14.26 -25.37 -4.88
CA ASN A 68 -13.60 -24.33 -5.64
C ASN A 68 -12.22 -23.99 -5.06
N ALA A 69 -11.15 -24.11 -5.86
CA ALA A 69 -9.78 -23.81 -5.44
C ALA A 69 -9.61 -22.37 -4.94
N THR A 70 -10.31 -21.41 -5.55
CA THR A 70 -10.28 -20.01 -5.14
C THR A 70 -10.95 -19.80 -3.79
N ARG A 71 -12.00 -20.57 -3.47
CA ARG A 71 -12.66 -20.52 -2.16
C ARG A 71 -11.68 -20.96 -1.07
N ARG A 72 -11.12 -22.17 -1.20
CA ARG A 72 -10.14 -22.72 -0.24
C ARG A 72 -8.95 -21.79 -0.02
N LYS A 73 -8.32 -21.31 -1.10
CA LYS A 73 -7.19 -20.36 -1.02
C LYS A 73 -7.56 -19.09 -0.25
N HIS A 74 -8.72 -18.48 -0.51
CA HIS A 74 -9.10 -17.23 0.16
C HIS A 74 -9.65 -17.43 1.57
N GLU A 75 -10.26 -18.58 1.86
CA GLU A 75 -10.63 -18.98 3.22
C GLU A 75 -9.37 -19.10 4.09
N ASP A 76 -8.34 -19.80 3.60
CA ASP A 76 -7.07 -19.95 4.31
C ASP A 76 -6.37 -18.61 4.51
N LEU A 77 -6.27 -17.78 3.47
CA LEU A 77 -5.68 -16.44 3.58
C LEU A 77 -6.42 -15.54 4.57
N LEU A 78 -7.76 -15.57 4.56
CA LEU A 78 -8.58 -14.77 5.47
C LEU A 78 -8.40 -15.24 6.93
N LEU A 79 -8.46 -16.55 7.16
CA LEU A 79 -8.32 -17.14 8.49
C LEU A 79 -6.92 -16.94 9.06
N ASN A 80 -5.87 -17.13 8.25
CA ASN A 80 -4.48 -16.89 8.66
C ASN A 80 -4.29 -15.41 9.01
N LYS A 81 -4.69 -14.48 8.13
CA LYS A 81 -4.52 -13.04 8.39
C LYS A 81 -5.26 -12.58 9.65
N LEU A 82 -6.49 -13.03 9.88
CA LEU A 82 -7.26 -12.69 11.07
C LEU A 82 -6.71 -13.33 12.35
N TYR A 83 -6.13 -14.52 12.24
CA TYR A 83 -5.44 -15.18 13.33
C TYR A 83 -4.15 -14.45 13.69
N ASP A 84 -3.31 -14.10 12.71
CA ASP A 84 -2.03 -13.39 12.92
C ASP A 84 -2.23 -11.99 13.51
N MET A 85 -3.27 -11.28 13.09
CA MET A 85 -3.68 -10.02 13.71
C MET A 85 -4.24 -10.18 15.14
N GLY A 86 -4.57 -11.41 15.56
CA GLY A 86 -5.09 -11.71 16.89
C GLY A 86 -6.58 -11.45 17.08
N ILE A 87 -7.32 -11.23 15.99
CA ILE A 87 -8.78 -11.01 16.03
C ILE A 87 -9.51 -12.32 16.28
N LEU A 88 -9.06 -13.40 15.63
CA LEU A 88 -9.56 -14.76 15.85
C LEU A 88 -8.62 -15.56 16.75
N SER A 89 -9.20 -16.44 17.56
CA SER A 89 -8.47 -17.38 18.44
C SER A 89 -8.06 -18.68 17.75
N SER A 90 -8.73 -19.06 16.65
CA SER A 90 -8.48 -20.29 15.90
C SER A 90 -8.65 -20.04 14.41
N LYS A 91 -7.88 -20.78 13.60
CA LYS A 91 -7.92 -20.76 12.13
C LYS A 91 -8.73 -21.91 11.51
N SER A 92 -9.45 -22.69 12.31
CA SER A 92 -10.01 -23.98 11.87
C SER A 92 -11.29 -23.90 11.04
N LYS A 93 -12.14 -22.90 11.25
CA LYS A 93 -13.48 -22.84 10.64
C LYS A 93 -13.81 -21.43 10.18
N LEU A 94 -14.39 -21.31 8.98
CA LEU A 94 -14.86 -20.01 8.46
C LEU A 94 -16.01 -19.42 9.31
N SER A 95 -16.79 -20.26 9.99
CA SER A 95 -17.84 -19.81 10.93
C SER A 95 -17.29 -18.98 12.09
N ALA A 96 -16.00 -19.12 12.43
CA ALA A 96 -15.35 -18.25 13.41
C ALA A 96 -15.35 -16.78 12.97
N VAL A 97 -15.40 -16.49 11.66
CA VAL A 97 -15.43 -15.11 11.16
C VAL A 97 -16.77 -14.42 11.46
N GLU A 98 -17.88 -15.15 11.34
CA GLU A 98 -19.23 -14.61 11.49
C GLU A 98 -19.47 -14.06 12.90
N HIS A 99 -19.12 -14.84 13.92
CA HIS A 99 -19.33 -14.48 15.32
C HIS A 99 -18.07 -13.93 16.01
N GLY A 100 -16.87 -14.30 15.54
CA GLY A 100 -15.60 -13.91 16.16
C GLY A 100 -15.10 -12.53 15.74
N VAL A 101 -15.31 -12.12 14.48
CA VAL A 101 -14.90 -10.78 14.01
C VAL A 101 -15.91 -9.76 14.51
N THR A 102 -15.60 -9.13 15.65
CA THR A 102 -16.43 -8.14 16.33
C THR A 102 -15.63 -6.87 16.60
N VAL A 103 -16.32 -5.73 16.76
CA VAL A 103 -15.65 -4.47 17.13
C VAL A 103 -14.88 -4.61 18.45
N SER A 104 -15.43 -5.38 19.39
CA SER A 104 -14.75 -5.69 20.65
C SER A 104 -13.48 -6.51 20.44
N ALA A 105 -13.39 -7.37 19.42
CA ALA A 105 -12.15 -8.09 19.09
C ALA A 105 -11.05 -7.13 18.62
N PHE A 106 -11.37 -6.17 17.75
CA PHE A 106 -10.44 -5.10 17.36
C PHE A 106 -10.05 -4.23 18.55
N ALA A 107 -11.02 -3.81 19.37
CA ALA A 107 -10.75 -3.00 20.55
C ALA A 107 -9.83 -3.71 21.56
N ARG A 108 -9.92 -5.04 21.69
CA ARG A 108 -9.02 -5.85 22.53
C ARG A 108 -7.58 -5.96 22.00
N ARG A 109 -7.35 -5.65 20.72
CA ARG A 109 -6.01 -5.61 20.11
C ARG A 109 -5.39 -4.20 20.16
N ARG A 110 -6.09 -3.20 20.69
CA ARG A 110 -5.50 -1.86 20.90
C ARG A 110 -4.44 -1.93 22.00
N LEU A 111 -3.37 -1.17 21.83
CA LEU A 111 -2.19 -1.15 22.69
C LEU A 111 -2.51 -1.03 24.20
N PRO A 112 -3.40 -0.11 24.66
CA PRO A 112 -3.72 0.00 26.09
C PRO A 112 -4.33 -1.28 26.70
N VAL A 113 -5.16 -1.97 25.93
CA VAL A 113 -5.84 -3.20 26.38
C VAL A 113 -4.86 -4.37 26.41
N VAL A 114 -3.98 -4.45 25.40
CA VAL A 114 -2.91 -5.46 25.35
C VAL A 114 -1.93 -5.26 26.51
N MET A 115 -1.50 -4.02 26.78
CA MET A 115 -0.65 -3.71 27.94
C MET A 115 -1.27 -4.11 29.28
N THR A 116 -2.58 -3.90 29.45
CA THR A 116 -3.31 -4.30 30.66
C THR A 116 -3.35 -5.83 30.78
N ARG A 117 -3.51 -6.55 29.66
CA ARG A 117 -3.44 -8.03 29.63
C ARG A 117 -2.05 -8.54 29.98
N LEU A 118 -1.00 -7.88 29.48
CA LEU A 118 0.42 -8.18 29.77
C LEU A 118 0.87 -7.72 31.18
N LYS A 119 -0.04 -7.15 31.99
CA LYS A 119 0.25 -6.64 33.35
C LYS A 119 1.31 -5.52 33.38
N MET A 120 1.51 -4.81 32.26
CA MET A 120 2.34 -3.59 32.23
C MET A 120 1.64 -2.39 32.88
N ALA A 121 0.30 -2.40 32.89
CA ALA A 121 -0.53 -1.41 33.56
C ALA A 121 -1.69 -2.12 34.28
N GLU A 122 -2.14 -1.55 35.39
CA GLU A 122 -3.22 -2.11 36.20
C GLU A 122 -4.60 -1.93 35.56
N THR A 123 -4.80 -0.79 34.89
CA THR A 123 -6.07 -0.43 34.25
C THR A 123 -5.86 0.09 32.84
N VAL A 124 -6.87 -0.04 31.99
CA VAL A 124 -6.83 0.46 30.60
C VAL A 124 -6.65 1.98 30.57
N GLN A 125 -7.23 2.70 31.54
CA GLN A 125 -7.10 4.15 31.68
C GLN A 125 -5.67 4.55 32.03
N ALA A 126 -5.00 3.82 32.94
CA ALA A 126 -3.60 4.06 33.25
C ALA A 126 -2.71 3.77 32.04
N ALA A 127 -2.95 2.66 31.34
CA ALA A 127 -2.22 2.31 30.12
C ALA A 127 -2.32 3.40 29.05
N THR A 128 -3.53 3.93 28.80
CA THR A 128 -3.73 5.02 27.84
C THR A 128 -2.90 6.25 28.19
N LYS A 129 -2.87 6.67 29.46
CA LYS A 129 -2.05 7.81 29.91
C LYS A 129 -0.56 7.57 29.72
N MET A 130 -0.07 6.36 30.01
CA MET A 130 1.35 6.01 29.86
C MET A 130 1.79 6.04 28.39
N ILE A 131 0.91 5.60 27.48
CA ILE A 131 1.16 5.66 26.02
C ILE A 131 1.18 7.12 25.54
N GLU A 132 0.21 7.94 25.94
CA GLU A 132 0.16 9.37 25.58
C GLU A 132 1.41 10.13 26.06
N GLN A 133 1.99 9.73 27.19
CA GLN A 133 3.24 10.27 27.72
C GLN A 133 4.51 9.74 27.01
N GLY A 134 4.37 8.84 26.03
CA GLY A 134 5.48 8.27 25.28
C GLY A 134 6.37 7.32 26.09
N GLN A 135 5.84 6.67 27.13
CA GLN A 135 6.62 5.76 27.99
C GLN A 135 6.74 4.35 27.41
N VAL A 136 6.03 4.04 26.30
CA VAL A 136 5.88 2.70 25.75
C VAL A 136 6.43 2.65 24.33
N ARG A 137 7.13 1.57 24.00
CA ARG A 137 7.57 1.27 22.64
C ARG A 137 7.08 -0.12 22.21
N VAL A 138 6.92 -0.28 20.91
CA VAL A 138 6.62 -1.59 20.30
C VAL A 138 7.80 -1.90 19.37
N GLY A 139 8.58 -2.93 19.72
CA GLY A 139 9.87 -3.16 19.08
C GLY A 139 10.85 -2.03 19.39
N VAL A 140 11.31 -1.33 18.35
CA VAL A 140 12.29 -0.24 18.48
C VAL A 140 11.64 1.15 18.55
N GLU A 141 10.39 1.29 18.14
CA GLU A 141 9.72 2.58 17.98
C GLU A 141 8.82 2.94 19.17
N THR A 142 8.97 4.15 19.69
CA THR A 142 8.09 4.69 20.73
C THR A 142 6.72 5.02 20.15
N VAL A 143 5.66 4.49 20.75
CA VAL A 143 4.28 4.66 20.28
C VAL A 143 3.55 5.62 21.21
N THR A 144 2.97 6.67 20.63
CA THR A 144 2.19 7.69 21.36
C THR A 144 0.69 7.61 21.11
N ASP A 145 0.24 6.84 20.10
CA ASP A 145 -1.18 6.69 19.75
C ASP A 145 -1.82 5.48 20.48
N PRO A 146 -2.80 5.71 21.38
CA PRO A 146 -3.55 4.63 22.03
C PRO A 146 -4.42 3.80 21.07
N ALA A 147 -4.61 4.24 19.83
CA ALA A 147 -5.32 3.50 18.78
C ALA A 147 -4.45 2.51 18.01
N TYR A 148 -3.14 2.45 18.28
CA TYR A 148 -2.23 1.48 17.68
C TYR A 148 -2.70 0.05 17.95
N LEU A 149 -2.80 -0.76 16.88
CA LEU A 149 -3.27 -2.14 16.94
C LEU A 149 -2.08 -3.10 16.94
N VAL A 150 -1.93 -3.83 18.04
CA VAL A 150 -0.85 -4.79 18.23
C VAL A 150 -1.27 -6.14 17.65
N THR A 151 -0.47 -6.72 16.76
CA THR A 151 -0.69 -8.07 16.20
C THR A 151 -0.15 -9.13 17.15
N ARG A 152 -0.39 -10.42 16.89
CA ARG A 152 0.16 -11.47 17.75
C ARG A 152 1.69 -11.46 17.76
N SER A 153 2.31 -11.26 16.61
CA SER A 153 3.77 -11.22 16.48
C SER A 153 4.40 -10.00 17.13
N THR A 154 3.72 -8.85 17.13
CA THR A 154 4.26 -7.62 17.75
C THR A 154 3.97 -7.51 19.24
N GLU A 155 3.09 -8.36 19.79
CA GLU A 155 2.73 -8.39 21.20
C GLU A 155 3.92 -8.68 22.11
N ASP A 156 4.80 -9.59 21.71
CA ASP A 156 6.00 -9.98 22.47
C ASP A 156 7.04 -8.86 22.57
N PHE A 157 6.97 -7.88 21.66
CA PHE A 157 7.90 -6.75 21.60
C PHE A 157 7.35 -5.47 22.25
N VAL A 158 6.19 -5.53 22.90
CA VAL A 158 5.65 -4.39 23.66
C VAL A 158 6.44 -4.24 24.96
N THR A 159 7.17 -3.14 25.10
CA THR A 159 8.02 -2.89 26.27
C THR A 159 8.12 -1.39 26.59
N TRP A 160 8.81 -1.06 27.69
CA TRP A 160 9.03 0.34 28.07
C TRP A 160 10.02 1.03 27.11
N ALA A 161 9.76 2.29 26.82
CA ALA A 161 10.64 3.14 26.01
C ALA A 161 11.98 3.36 26.72
N VAL A 162 13.00 3.68 25.91
CA VAL A 162 14.34 4.04 26.39
C VAL A 162 14.24 5.31 27.25
N GLY A 163 14.93 5.35 28.38
CA GLY A 163 14.83 6.45 29.36
C GLY A 163 13.49 6.57 30.11
N SER A 164 12.60 5.58 30.02
CA SER A 164 11.30 5.62 30.72
C SER A 164 11.46 5.70 32.25
N LYS A 165 10.78 6.67 32.86
CA LYS A 165 10.72 6.82 34.33
C LYS A 165 10.00 5.63 34.98
N ILE A 166 9.04 5.03 34.27
CA ILE A 166 8.29 3.87 34.75
C ILE A 166 9.20 2.64 34.79
N LYS A 167 9.99 2.40 33.72
CA LYS A 167 11.01 1.33 33.71
C LYS A 167 11.97 1.49 34.90
N ARG A 168 12.45 2.70 35.14
CA ARG A 168 13.35 3.01 36.27
C ARG A 168 12.71 2.68 37.61
N ASN A 169 11.47 3.08 37.83
CA ASN A 169 10.75 2.78 39.07
C ASN A 169 10.56 1.26 39.27
N ILE A 170 10.28 0.52 38.20
CA ILE A 170 10.16 -0.95 38.25
C ILE A 170 11.52 -1.60 38.60
N MET A 171 12.60 -1.17 37.97
CA MET A 171 13.95 -1.71 38.25
C MET A 171 14.41 -1.36 39.67
N LYS A 172 14.13 -0.13 40.13
CA LYS A 172 14.41 0.30 41.50
C LYS A 172 13.63 -0.54 42.51
N TYR A 173 12.35 -0.79 42.27
CA TYR A 173 11.52 -1.64 43.13
C TYR A 173 12.04 -3.10 43.19
N ARG A 174 12.70 -3.57 42.14
CA ARG A 174 13.31 -4.90 42.05
C ARG A 174 14.76 -4.96 42.53
N ASP A 175 15.31 -3.84 43.02
CA ASP A 175 16.74 -3.70 43.36
C ASP A 175 17.70 -4.10 42.21
N GLN A 176 17.28 -3.86 40.97
CA GLN A 176 18.00 -4.17 39.73
C GLN A 176 18.26 -2.91 38.89
N LEU A 177 18.29 -1.74 39.54
CA LEU A 177 18.56 -0.49 38.84
C LEU A 177 20.05 -0.37 38.54
N ASP A 178 20.39 -0.41 37.25
CA ASP A 178 21.73 -0.10 36.75
C ASP A 178 21.76 1.35 36.22
N ASP A 179 22.52 2.21 36.91
CA ASP A 179 22.63 3.63 36.56
C ASP A 179 23.59 3.87 35.35
N PHE A 180 24.30 2.86 34.85
CA PHE A 180 25.12 2.99 33.64
C PHE A 180 24.28 3.11 32.35
N GLU A 181 23.12 2.44 32.24
CA GLU A 181 22.21 2.57 31.08
C GLU A 181 21.73 4.03 30.90
N LEU A 182 21.63 4.78 32.01
CA LEU A 182 21.17 6.15 32.09
C LEU A 182 22.14 7.18 31.46
N LEU A 183 23.44 6.87 31.43
CA LEU A 183 24.48 7.76 30.90
C LEU A 183 24.60 7.67 29.37
N ASN A 184 24.32 6.51 28.79
CA ASN A 184 24.33 6.31 27.34
C ASN A 184 23.06 6.84 26.63
N ASP A 185 22.01 7.14 27.39
CA ASP A 185 20.68 7.54 26.90
C ASP A 185 20.45 9.07 26.88
N MET A 186 21.46 9.89 27.20
CA MET A 186 21.37 11.33 26.98
C MET A 186 21.42 11.60 25.46
N PRO A 187 20.37 12.17 24.84
CA PRO A 187 20.50 12.63 23.47
C PRO A 187 21.66 13.62 23.43
N ASN A 188 22.58 13.39 22.50
CA ASN A 188 23.74 14.22 22.22
C ASN A 188 23.28 15.67 22.03
N ARG A 189 23.15 16.43 23.13
CA ARG A 189 22.94 17.87 23.08
C ARG A 189 24.23 18.40 22.51
N ALA A 190 24.17 18.84 21.25
CA ALA A 190 25.25 19.59 20.64
C ALA A 190 25.73 20.66 21.65
N PRO A 191 27.03 20.70 21.98
CA PRO A 191 27.54 21.75 22.85
C PRO A 191 27.29 23.10 22.16
N PRO A 192 26.82 24.14 22.89
CA PRO A 192 26.77 25.47 22.32
C PRO A 192 28.21 25.91 22.03
N ASN A 193 28.51 26.12 20.75
CA ASN A 193 29.65 26.83 20.19
C ASN A 193 30.95 26.76 21.01
N ALA A 194 31.79 25.78 20.67
CA ALA A 194 33.21 25.88 20.96
C ALA A 194 33.82 27.01 20.12
N MET A 195 33.80 28.23 20.65
CA MET A 195 34.74 29.26 20.23
C MET A 195 36.12 28.89 20.78
N SER A 196 37.08 28.95 19.87
CA SER A 196 38.49 28.68 20.04
C SER A 196 39.11 29.44 21.21
N THR A 197 39.91 28.71 22.00
CA THR A 197 41.20 29.12 22.59
C THR A 197 41.39 30.60 22.96
N GLY A 198 41.57 30.88 24.25
CA GLY A 198 42.37 32.04 24.64
C GLY A 198 42.09 32.61 26.03
N GLN A 199 43.04 32.36 26.92
CA GLN A 199 43.45 33.23 28.04
C GLN A 199 42.68 33.21 29.36
N LEU A 200 43.47 32.80 30.37
CA LEU A 200 43.33 33.08 31.79
C LEU A 200 42.77 34.47 32.11
N LYS A 201 41.77 34.52 33.01
CA LYS A 201 41.83 35.38 34.19
C LYS A 201 40.77 34.97 35.21
N VAL A 202 41.22 34.55 36.40
CA VAL A 202 40.42 34.61 37.63
C VAL A 202 40.40 36.09 38.04
N PRO A 203 39.27 36.64 38.53
CA PRO A 203 39.23 36.92 39.97
C PRO A 203 37.82 36.85 40.63
N PHE A 204 37.85 36.37 41.88
CA PHE A 204 37.28 36.95 43.11
C PHE A 204 35.76 37.24 43.28
N GLN A 205 35.27 36.81 44.44
CA GLN A 205 34.01 37.12 45.14
C GLN A 205 33.90 38.65 45.39
N HIS A 206 32.79 39.33 45.72
CA HIS A 206 31.63 39.06 46.59
C HIS A 206 30.61 40.26 46.45
N PRO A 207 29.66 40.58 47.37
CA PRO A 207 28.18 40.50 47.24
C PRO A 207 27.38 41.84 47.15
N SER A 208 26.03 41.73 47.04
CA SER A 208 24.95 42.70 47.43
C SER A 208 24.92 44.07 46.71
N ASN A 209 23.79 44.67 46.32
CA ASN A 209 22.60 45.06 47.10
C ASN A 209 21.49 45.58 46.13
N PRO A 210 20.22 45.68 46.54
CA PRO A 210 19.02 45.94 45.72
C PRO A 210 18.66 47.43 45.65
N ASN A 211 17.86 47.82 44.64
CA ASN A 211 16.72 48.75 44.78
C ASN A 211 16.10 49.13 43.41
N LEU A 212 14.84 48.68 43.22
CA LEU A 212 13.67 49.38 42.63
C LEU A 212 13.66 49.76 41.11
N PRO A 213 12.47 50.01 40.48
CA PRO A 213 11.13 49.44 40.68
C PRO A 213 10.36 49.07 39.38
N SER A 214 9.27 48.29 39.57
CA SER A 214 7.96 48.26 38.89
C SER A 214 7.80 48.40 37.35
N LYS A 215 7.11 47.42 36.73
CA LYS A 215 5.81 47.57 36.02
C LYS A 215 5.45 46.32 35.18
N GLU A 216 4.41 45.60 35.59
CA GLU A 216 3.43 45.00 34.66
C GLU A 216 2.23 45.99 34.52
N PRO A 217 1.19 45.83 33.67
CA PRO A 217 0.82 44.81 32.65
C PRO A 217 0.47 45.55 31.29
N PRO A 218 -0.37 45.10 30.30
CA PRO A 218 -1.29 43.95 30.22
C PRO A 218 -1.35 43.17 28.88
N TRP A 219 -2.12 42.08 28.93
CA TRP A 219 -2.66 41.30 27.81
C TRP A 219 -3.45 42.17 26.81
N PRO A 220 -3.48 41.79 25.52
CA PRO A 220 -4.78 41.59 24.88
C PRO A 220 -4.90 40.34 23.98
N THR A 221 -6.02 39.63 24.15
CA THR A 221 -6.93 39.10 23.12
C THR A 221 -6.36 38.37 21.89
N ALA A 222 -6.54 37.05 21.84
CA ALA A 222 -6.61 36.28 20.59
C ALA A 222 -7.88 35.42 20.58
N LEU A 223 -8.96 36.01 20.09
CA LEU A 223 -10.19 35.34 19.69
C LEU A 223 -10.26 35.41 18.15
N ARG A 224 -10.60 34.27 17.53
CA ARG A 224 -10.83 33.99 16.10
C ARG A 224 -9.63 33.53 15.26
N ARG A 225 -9.44 32.20 15.21
CA ARG A 225 -9.02 31.50 13.98
C ARG A 225 -9.36 30.00 13.96
N ASP A 226 -10.54 29.62 14.45
CA ASP A 226 -11.02 28.21 14.41
C ASP A 226 -12.35 28.07 13.64
N VAL A 227 -12.39 28.46 12.37
CA VAL A 227 -13.45 28.04 11.42
C VAL A 227 -12.93 28.00 9.97
N VAL A 228 -11.85 27.26 9.68
CA VAL A 228 -11.52 26.90 8.26
C VAL A 228 -10.93 25.48 8.10
N LEU A 229 -10.53 24.79 9.18
CA LEU A 229 -9.85 23.47 9.09
C LEU A 229 -10.76 22.23 9.10
N GLN A 230 -12.07 22.38 8.89
CA GLN A 230 -13.02 21.25 8.92
C GLN A 230 -13.65 20.88 7.57
N ARG A 231 -13.26 21.54 6.47
CA ARG A 231 -13.75 21.23 5.11
C ARG A 231 -12.85 20.32 4.27
N SER A 232 -11.63 19.98 4.73
CA SER A 232 -10.64 19.20 3.97
C SER A 232 -10.69 17.67 4.17
N ALA A 233 -11.47 17.16 5.13
CA ALA A 233 -11.54 15.72 5.42
C ALA A 233 -12.46 14.93 4.46
N ARG A 234 -13.48 15.58 3.87
CA ARG A 234 -14.38 14.94 2.88
C ARG A 234 -13.72 14.79 1.51
N ALA A 235 -12.85 15.72 1.10
CA ALA A 235 -12.10 15.61 -0.16
C ALA A 235 -11.12 14.41 -0.14
N ARG A 236 -10.45 14.14 1.00
CA ARG A 236 -9.53 13.01 1.14
C ARG A 236 -10.23 11.64 1.14
N GLN A 237 -11.46 11.55 1.63
CA GLN A 237 -12.24 10.30 1.59
C GLN A 237 -12.85 10.00 0.21
N VAL A 238 -13.17 11.02 -0.58
CA VAL A 238 -13.56 10.86 -1.99
C VAL A 238 -12.36 10.42 -2.83
N LEU A 239 -11.16 10.95 -2.57
CA LEU A 239 -9.91 10.51 -3.19
C LEU A 239 -9.56 9.03 -2.87
N VAL A 240 -9.60 8.60 -1.61
CA VAL A 240 -9.33 7.19 -1.24
C VAL A 240 -10.38 6.22 -1.82
N TRP A 241 -11.64 6.67 -1.95
CA TRP A 241 -12.70 5.86 -2.57
C TRP A 241 -12.57 5.80 -4.11
N LEU A 242 -12.11 6.87 -4.75
CA LEU A 242 -11.83 6.91 -6.19
C LEU A 242 -10.62 6.06 -6.57
N PHE A 243 -9.54 6.09 -5.79
CA PHE A 243 -8.32 5.31 -6.07
C PHE A 243 -8.47 3.81 -5.78
N GLY A 244 -9.36 3.42 -4.85
CA GLY A 244 -9.73 2.01 -4.64
C GLY A 244 -10.53 1.39 -5.81
N VAL A 245 -11.04 2.21 -6.74
CA VAL A 245 -11.78 1.78 -7.93
C VAL A 245 -10.89 1.79 -9.19
N LEU A 246 -9.77 2.54 -9.19
CA LEU A 246 -8.76 2.54 -10.27
C LEU A 246 -7.96 1.23 -10.35
N ALA A 247 -8.00 0.37 -9.33
CA ALA A 247 -7.55 -1.01 -9.42
C ALA A 247 -8.68 -1.88 -10.00
N GLY A 248 -8.56 -2.24 -11.28
CA GLY A 248 -9.51 -3.12 -11.98
C GLY A 248 -9.80 -4.44 -11.24
N PRO A 249 -10.92 -5.11 -11.60
CA PRO A 249 -11.53 -6.12 -10.75
C PRO A 249 -10.69 -7.40 -10.64
N ARG A 250 -10.31 -7.77 -9.42
CA ARG A 250 -9.94 -9.15 -9.11
C ARG A 250 -11.12 -10.06 -9.49
N GLY A 251 -10.91 -10.89 -10.50
CA GLY A 251 -11.91 -11.77 -11.06
C GLY A 251 -12.66 -12.58 -10.01
N ARG A 252 -13.99 -12.49 -10.04
CA ARG A 252 -14.84 -13.56 -9.51
C ARG A 252 -16.18 -13.64 -10.23
N LYS A 253 -16.47 -14.88 -10.63
CA LYS A 253 -17.63 -15.38 -11.39
C LYS A 253 -18.94 -15.11 -10.65
N ALA A 254 -19.95 -14.72 -11.44
CA ALA A 254 -21.31 -14.50 -11.04
C ALA A 254 -22.04 -15.82 -10.74
N GLY A 255 -22.76 -15.86 -9.62
CA GLY A 255 -23.89 -16.76 -9.38
C GLY A 255 -25.12 -15.89 -9.18
N ALA A 256 -26.05 -15.95 -10.12
CA ALA A 256 -27.29 -15.20 -10.12
C ALA A 256 -28.30 -15.80 -9.13
N GLN A 257 -29.01 -14.92 -8.43
CA GLN A 257 -30.31 -15.20 -7.83
C GLN A 257 -31.35 -14.49 -8.69
N ASP A 258 -32.29 -15.26 -9.24
CA ASP A 258 -33.65 -14.82 -9.53
C ASP A 258 -34.57 -15.45 -8.49
N GLY A 259 -35.57 -14.70 -8.05
CA GLY A 259 -36.53 -15.16 -7.05
C GLY A 259 -37.51 -14.07 -6.66
N GLY A 260 -38.46 -13.81 -7.55
CA GLY A 260 -39.66 -13.05 -7.25
C GLY A 260 -40.46 -13.67 -6.11
N ARG A 261 -41.03 -12.78 -5.32
CA ARG A 261 -42.16 -12.90 -4.40
C ARG A 261 -43.04 -14.15 -4.64
N CYS A 262 -43.09 -15.05 -3.65
CA CYS A 262 -44.21 -15.97 -3.45
C CYS A 262 -44.57 -15.98 -1.96
N SER A 263 -45.80 -15.59 -1.67
CA SER A 263 -46.42 -15.63 -0.35
C SER A 263 -46.76 -17.07 0.01
N SER A 264 -46.38 -17.52 1.21
CA SER A 264 -47.13 -18.56 1.92
C SER A 264 -46.99 -18.35 3.42
N ASN A 265 -48.14 -18.14 4.06
CA ASN A 265 -48.36 -18.36 5.49
C ASN A 265 -48.26 -19.87 5.77
N ILE A 266 -47.66 -20.23 6.90
CA ILE A 266 -47.94 -21.39 7.78
C ILE A 266 -46.97 -21.21 8.97
N GLU A 267 -47.43 -20.59 10.04
CA GLU A 267 -47.86 -21.26 11.28
C GLU A 267 -46.72 -21.90 12.09
N THR A 268 -46.31 -21.13 13.10
CA THR A 268 -46.15 -21.55 14.51
C THR A 268 -45.85 -23.01 14.79
N TRP A 269 -44.63 -23.33 15.24
CA TRP A 269 -44.44 -24.34 16.28
C TRP A 269 -43.43 -23.87 17.33
N GLN A 270 -43.89 -24.00 18.58
CA GLN A 270 -43.30 -23.53 19.81
C GLN A 270 -42.09 -24.37 20.23
N ALA A 271 -41.23 -23.71 21.00
CA ALA A 271 -40.12 -24.29 21.72
C ALA A 271 -40.56 -25.34 22.74
N ASN A 272 -39.69 -26.35 22.98
CA ASN A 272 -39.44 -26.87 24.32
C ASN A 272 -38.06 -27.56 24.42
N PRO A 273 -37.50 -27.71 25.64
CA PRO A 273 -36.06 -27.66 25.88
C PRO A 273 -35.37 -29.03 26.02
N VAL A 274 -34.04 -28.94 25.97
CA VAL A 274 -32.99 -29.95 26.21
C VAL A 274 -33.17 -30.76 27.51
N PRO A 275 -32.92 -32.09 27.51
CA PRO A 275 -32.59 -32.83 28.72
C PRO A 275 -31.08 -33.08 28.85
N GLN A 276 -30.58 -32.84 30.07
CA GLN A 276 -29.25 -33.18 30.58
C GLN A 276 -29.07 -34.70 30.71
N CYS A 277 -27.87 -35.21 30.41
CA CYS A 277 -27.47 -36.59 30.73
C CYS A 277 -26.79 -36.66 32.11
N PRO A 278 -27.09 -37.69 32.93
CA PRO A 278 -26.50 -37.85 34.25
C PRO A 278 -25.24 -38.71 34.24
N ASN A 279 -24.44 -38.44 35.27
CA ASN A 279 -23.15 -39.02 35.63
C ASN A 279 -23.33 -40.39 36.31
N LYS A 280 -22.58 -41.43 35.91
CA LYS A 280 -22.26 -42.60 36.76
C LYS A 280 -20.86 -43.12 36.42
N GLY A 281 -19.98 -43.11 37.42
CA GLY A 281 -18.70 -43.81 37.38
C GLY A 281 -18.80 -45.25 37.89
N ILE A 282 -17.76 -46.06 37.63
CA ILE A 282 -16.91 -46.76 38.61
C ILE A 282 -15.92 -47.70 37.89
N ASN A 283 -14.64 -47.48 38.21
CA ASN A 283 -13.43 -48.33 38.31
C ASN A 283 -12.86 -49.26 37.22
N LYS A 284 -11.60 -48.91 36.90
CA LYS A 284 -10.33 -49.69 36.94
C LYS A 284 -10.21 -51.01 36.18
N GLN A 285 -9.27 -51.01 35.22
CA GLN A 285 -8.07 -51.88 35.28
C GLN A 285 -6.94 -51.30 34.40
N GLN A 286 -5.71 -51.58 34.81
CA GLN A 286 -4.42 -51.04 34.35
C GLN A 286 -3.92 -51.74 33.06
N SER A 287 -3.13 -51.05 32.24
CA SER A 287 -1.69 -51.34 31.96
C SER A 287 -1.21 -50.99 30.54
N VAL A 288 -0.30 -50.00 30.48
CA VAL A 288 0.95 -49.86 29.66
C VAL A 288 0.88 -49.73 28.11
N PRO A 289 1.68 -48.80 27.50
CA PRO A 289 1.61 -48.44 26.07
C PRO A 289 2.68 -49.15 25.20
N CYS A 290 2.46 -49.22 23.90
CA CYS A 290 3.49 -49.60 22.91
C CYS A 290 3.75 -48.47 21.92
N ALA A 291 5.03 -48.13 21.80
CA ALA A 291 5.65 -47.29 20.77
C ALA A 291 6.40 -48.21 19.75
N PRO A 292 6.99 -47.66 18.67
CA PRO A 292 7.07 -48.25 17.31
C PRO A 292 8.34 -49.07 17.06
N PRO A 293 8.52 -49.66 15.85
CA PRO A 293 9.84 -50.06 15.39
C PRO A 293 10.36 -49.24 14.21
N ALA A 294 11.67 -49.02 14.27
CA ALA A 294 12.54 -48.45 13.26
C ALA A 294 13.22 -49.54 12.41
N ALA A 295 13.90 -49.06 11.36
CA ALA A 295 14.60 -49.75 10.28
C ALA A 295 15.63 -50.83 10.67
N HIS A 296 15.90 -51.75 9.73
CA HIS A 296 17.24 -52.28 9.42
C HIS A 296 17.29 -52.87 7.98
N THR A 297 18.30 -52.45 7.22
CA THR A 297 18.88 -53.03 5.99
C THR A 297 19.95 -54.09 6.36
N PRO A 298 20.78 -54.65 5.45
CA PRO A 298 20.63 -55.09 4.04
C PRO A 298 21.14 -56.53 3.80
N HIS A 299 20.94 -57.10 2.60
CA HIS A 299 21.88 -58.08 2.02
C HIS A 299 21.84 -58.06 0.49
N ALA A 300 23.03 -58.08 -0.11
CA ALA A 300 23.32 -58.12 -1.53
C ALA A 300 23.55 -59.56 -2.03
N ALA A 301 23.25 -59.84 -3.31
CA ALA A 301 24.20 -60.33 -4.33
C ALA A 301 23.54 -61.15 -5.46
N ARG A 302 23.91 -60.77 -6.70
CA ARG A 302 24.18 -61.57 -7.92
C ARG A 302 23.10 -62.52 -8.49
N LEU A 303 22.74 -62.30 -9.75
CA LEU A 303 23.31 -63.01 -10.92
C LEU A 303 22.83 -62.36 -12.23
N ALA A 304 23.63 -62.55 -13.28
CA ALA A 304 23.60 -61.86 -14.56
C ALA A 304 23.11 -62.77 -15.71
N GLU A 305 22.90 -62.11 -16.86
CA GLU A 305 22.94 -62.60 -18.26
C GLU A 305 21.71 -63.25 -18.91
N GLY A 306 21.43 -62.79 -20.15
CA GLY A 306 20.48 -63.38 -21.09
C GLY A 306 19.98 -62.40 -22.16
N VAL A 307 20.79 -62.17 -23.21
CA VAL A 307 20.44 -61.43 -24.44
C VAL A 307 19.63 -62.33 -25.39
N GLY A 308 18.59 -61.79 -26.02
CA GLY A 308 17.89 -62.45 -27.13
C GLY A 308 16.91 -61.53 -27.86
N GLN A 309 17.27 -61.10 -29.07
CA GLN A 309 16.47 -60.31 -30.01
C GLN A 309 15.36 -61.16 -30.66
N ALA A 310 14.17 -60.59 -30.85
CA ALA A 310 13.25 -60.94 -31.93
C ALA A 310 12.29 -59.75 -32.23
N ALA A 311 12.16 -59.42 -33.52
CA ALA A 311 11.36 -58.33 -34.09
C ALA A 311 9.91 -58.81 -34.42
N PRO A 312 8.99 -57.94 -34.90
CA PRO A 312 7.61 -57.84 -34.39
C PRO A 312 6.53 -58.45 -35.31
N PRO A 313 5.25 -58.48 -34.89
CA PRO A 313 4.14 -58.49 -35.82
C PRO A 313 3.20 -57.27 -35.69
N THR A 314 3.06 -56.60 -36.83
CA THR A 314 1.84 -56.06 -37.45
C THR A 314 1.02 -54.96 -36.79
N ALA A 315 0.98 -53.84 -37.52
CA ALA A 315 0.18 -52.64 -37.30
C ALA A 315 -1.33 -52.89 -37.38
N GLY A 316 -2.01 -52.68 -36.25
CA GLY A 316 -3.45 -52.42 -36.18
C GLY A 316 -3.72 -50.92 -36.28
N ARG A 317 -4.41 -50.51 -37.34
CA ARG A 317 -4.84 -49.13 -37.65
C ARG A 317 -5.86 -48.65 -36.61
N ILE A 318 -5.43 -47.95 -35.57
CA ILE A 318 -6.34 -47.23 -34.65
C ILE A 318 -6.72 -45.91 -35.34
N GLN A 319 -7.99 -45.80 -35.75
CA GLN A 319 -8.56 -44.53 -36.17
C GLN A 319 -8.61 -43.57 -34.97
N ALA A 320 -7.94 -42.43 -35.08
CA ALA A 320 -8.07 -41.35 -34.13
C ALA A 320 -9.48 -40.75 -34.22
N LEU A 321 -10.26 -40.88 -33.15
CA LEU A 321 -11.53 -40.16 -32.99
C LEU A 321 -11.22 -38.66 -32.87
N PRO A 322 -11.93 -37.78 -33.59
CA PRO A 322 -11.76 -36.33 -33.43
C PRO A 322 -12.22 -35.89 -32.04
N CYS A 323 -11.42 -35.05 -31.38
CA CYS A 323 -11.78 -34.41 -30.11
C CYS A 323 -13.11 -33.65 -30.25
N PRO A 324 -14.04 -33.74 -29.28
CA PRO A 324 -15.25 -32.94 -29.31
C PRO A 324 -14.92 -31.45 -29.19
N ALA A 325 -15.54 -30.64 -30.04
CA ALA A 325 -15.42 -29.18 -30.00
C ALA A 325 -15.83 -28.63 -28.62
N PRO A 326 -15.16 -27.59 -28.11
CA PRO A 326 -15.50 -27.00 -26.82
C PRO A 326 -16.94 -26.48 -26.82
N ALA A 327 -17.71 -26.83 -25.80
CA ALA A 327 -19.09 -26.39 -25.63
C ALA A 327 -19.18 -24.84 -25.61
N PRO A 328 -20.23 -24.24 -26.21
CA PRO A 328 -20.40 -22.80 -26.20
C PRO A 328 -20.51 -22.27 -24.77
N ALA A 329 -19.83 -21.16 -24.49
CA ALA A 329 -19.82 -20.53 -23.16
C ALA A 329 -21.26 -20.17 -22.73
N PRO A 330 -21.63 -20.36 -21.45
CA PRO A 330 -22.95 -20.01 -20.95
C PRO A 330 -23.20 -18.50 -21.10
N ALA A 331 -24.42 -18.13 -21.48
CA ALA A 331 -24.82 -16.72 -21.62
C ALA A 331 -24.53 -15.93 -20.32
N PRO A 332 -24.02 -14.69 -20.43
CA PRO A 332 -23.67 -13.90 -19.25
C PRO A 332 -24.92 -13.60 -18.41
N THR A 333 -24.87 -13.94 -17.12
CA THR A 333 -25.94 -13.60 -16.15
C THR A 333 -26.18 -12.08 -16.10
N MET A 334 -27.40 -11.63 -15.80
CA MET A 334 -27.73 -10.20 -15.66
C MET A 334 -26.79 -9.46 -14.68
N ALA A 335 -26.36 -10.13 -13.61
CA ALA A 335 -25.39 -9.57 -12.65
C ALA A 335 -24.00 -9.34 -13.29
N ALA A 336 -23.53 -10.26 -14.15
CA ALA A 336 -22.29 -10.09 -14.90
C ALA A 336 -22.40 -8.96 -15.93
N LEU A 337 -23.57 -8.81 -16.56
CA LEU A 337 -23.84 -7.73 -17.51
C LEU A 337 -23.88 -6.36 -16.83
N LEU A 338 -24.53 -6.25 -15.66
CA LEU A 338 -24.51 -5.03 -14.84
C LEU A 338 -23.11 -4.71 -14.31
N ALA A 339 -22.34 -5.72 -13.90
CA ALA A 339 -20.95 -5.53 -13.47
C ALA A 339 -20.07 -5.03 -14.63
N GLY A 340 -20.20 -5.63 -15.81
CA GLY A 340 -19.50 -5.18 -17.02
C GLY A 340 -19.92 -3.78 -17.47
N LEU A 341 -21.21 -3.43 -17.37
CA LEU A 341 -21.70 -2.08 -17.67
C LEU A 341 -21.16 -1.06 -16.68
N LYS A 342 -21.13 -1.40 -15.39
CA LYS A 342 -20.53 -0.55 -14.36
C LYS A 342 -19.04 -0.34 -14.61
N ASP A 343 -18.31 -1.40 -14.94
CA ASP A 343 -16.87 -1.37 -15.23
C ASP A 343 -16.57 -0.50 -16.47
N LEU A 344 -17.34 -0.68 -17.54
CA LEU A 344 -17.30 0.18 -18.72
C LEU A 344 -17.56 1.65 -18.36
N LEU A 345 -18.62 1.93 -17.58
CA LEU A 345 -18.96 3.29 -17.18
C LEU A 345 -17.85 3.94 -16.36
N MET A 346 -17.21 3.19 -15.45
CA MET A 346 -16.07 3.68 -14.69
C MET A 346 -14.93 4.09 -15.63
N HIS A 347 -14.51 3.24 -16.56
CA HIS A 347 -13.42 3.59 -17.49
C HIS A 347 -13.72 4.76 -18.43
N LEU A 348 -14.99 5.01 -18.74
CA LEU A 348 -15.38 6.22 -19.46
C LEU A 348 -15.29 7.47 -18.58
N VAL A 349 -15.65 7.36 -17.30
CA VAL A 349 -15.72 8.49 -16.36
C VAL A 349 -14.36 8.78 -15.69
N ASP A 350 -13.48 7.79 -15.56
CA ASP A 350 -12.17 7.90 -14.88
C ASP A 350 -11.32 9.08 -15.38
N PRO A 351 -11.17 9.34 -16.69
CA PRO A 351 -10.40 10.49 -17.15
C PRO A 351 -10.97 11.83 -16.68
N TRP A 352 -12.30 11.94 -16.58
CA TRP A 352 -12.98 13.14 -16.12
C TRP A 352 -12.82 13.36 -14.62
N LEU A 353 -12.88 12.28 -13.84
CA LEU A 353 -12.59 12.32 -12.42
C LEU A 353 -11.14 12.76 -12.17
N PHE A 354 -10.20 12.24 -12.96
CA PHE A 354 -8.80 12.61 -12.87
C PHE A 354 -8.56 14.09 -13.19
N MET A 355 -9.19 14.61 -14.25
CA MET A 355 -9.19 16.05 -14.55
C MET A 355 -9.85 16.88 -13.43
N GLY A 356 -10.92 16.38 -12.81
CA GLY A 356 -11.56 17.01 -11.66
C GLY A 356 -10.65 17.12 -10.43
N ILE A 357 -9.81 16.11 -10.19
CA ILE A 357 -8.78 16.17 -9.14
C ILE A 357 -7.76 17.26 -9.48
N SER A 358 -7.26 17.31 -10.73
CA SER A 358 -6.37 18.40 -11.16
C SER A 358 -7.03 19.77 -10.97
N ALA A 359 -8.29 19.94 -11.41
CA ALA A 359 -9.04 21.18 -11.24
C ALA A 359 -9.15 21.62 -9.77
N SER A 360 -9.24 20.69 -8.81
CA SER A 360 -9.26 21.03 -7.38
C SER A 360 -7.97 21.70 -6.87
N HIS A 361 -6.87 21.63 -7.63
CA HIS A 361 -5.59 22.26 -7.30
C HIS A 361 -5.47 23.69 -7.87
N ILE A 362 -6.39 24.13 -8.73
CA ILE A 362 -6.42 25.50 -9.28
C ILE A 362 -6.30 26.58 -8.20
N PRO A 363 -7.02 26.53 -7.05
CA PRO A 363 -6.89 27.55 -6.01
C PRO A 363 -5.50 27.60 -5.36
N GLN A 364 -4.79 26.47 -5.27
CA GLN A 364 -3.41 26.44 -4.80
C GLN A 364 -2.49 27.04 -5.86
N THR A 365 -2.61 26.63 -7.12
CA THR A 365 -1.83 27.15 -8.24
C THR A 365 -1.97 28.66 -8.40
N VAL A 366 -3.18 29.21 -8.28
CA VAL A 366 -3.39 30.67 -8.32
C VAL A 366 -2.64 31.35 -7.19
N ARG A 367 -2.68 30.81 -5.95
CA ARG A 367 -1.94 31.36 -4.82
C ARG A 367 -0.43 31.31 -5.05
N ASP A 368 0.11 30.22 -5.59
CA ASP A 368 1.54 30.06 -5.84
C ASP A 368 2.04 30.99 -6.95
N VAL A 369 1.23 31.18 -8.01
CA VAL A 369 1.53 32.13 -9.10
C VAL A 369 1.51 33.58 -8.60
N VAL A 370 0.53 33.94 -7.75
CA VAL A 370 0.46 35.27 -7.13
C VAL A 370 1.64 35.49 -6.18
N ALA A 371 1.96 34.50 -5.33
CA ALA A 371 3.05 34.59 -4.36
C ALA A 371 4.44 34.67 -5.04
N SER A 372 4.61 34.04 -6.20
CA SER A 372 5.85 34.12 -6.99
C SER A 372 5.97 35.39 -7.84
N GLY A 373 4.94 36.25 -7.88
CA GLY A 373 4.92 37.48 -8.70
C GLY A 373 4.78 37.23 -10.21
N ALA A 374 4.62 35.98 -10.65
CA ALA A 374 4.54 35.60 -12.05
C ALA A 374 3.12 35.73 -12.63
N LEU A 375 2.46 36.88 -12.39
CA LEU A 375 1.04 37.10 -12.72
C LEU A 375 0.69 36.87 -14.20
N TRP A 376 1.65 37.07 -15.11
CA TRP A 376 1.47 36.80 -16.54
C TRP A 376 1.06 35.34 -16.82
N LYS A 377 1.47 34.39 -15.97
CA LYS A 377 1.09 32.97 -16.10
C LYS A 377 -0.41 32.77 -15.92
N LEU A 378 -1.12 33.62 -15.16
CA LEU A 378 -2.59 33.54 -15.03
C LEU A 378 -3.31 33.91 -16.34
N LEU A 379 -2.70 34.78 -17.15
CA LEU A 379 -3.25 35.25 -18.41
C LEU A 379 -2.86 34.37 -19.60
N TRP A 380 -1.89 33.47 -19.42
CA TRP A 380 -1.39 32.56 -20.46
C TRP A 380 -1.73 31.10 -20.14
N PRO A 381 -2.79 30.52 -20.76
CA PRO A 381 -3.29 29.19 -20.40
C PRO A 381 -2.24 28.06 -20.40
N PRO A 382 -1.31 27.96 -21.37
CA PRO A 382 -0.26 26.93 -21.34
C PRO A 382 0.67 27.06 -20.12
N ALA A 383 1.12 28.27 -19.80
CA ALA A 383 2.01 28.49 -18.67
C ALA A 383 1.30 28.28 -17.32
N PHE A 384 -0.01 28.56 -17.24
CA PHE A 384 -0.81 28.19 -16.08
C PHE A 384 -0.94 26.68 -15.93
N SER A 385 -1.25 26.00 -17.03
CA SER A 385 -1.43 24.55 -17.12
C SER A 385 -0.18 23.79 -16.64
N ASP A 386 1.02 24.26 -16.99
CA ASP A 386 2.28 23.65 -16.55
C ASP A 386 2.49 23.74 -15.03
N VAL A 387 2.15 24.89 -14.41
CA VAL A 387 2.25 25.05 -12.95
C VAL A 387 1.16 24.22 -12.26
N LEU A 388 -0.05 24.18 -12.81
CA LEU A 388 -1.13 23.33 -12.32
C LEU A 388 -0.72 21.85 -12.33
N PHE A 389 -0.09 21.41 -13.43
CA PHE A 389 0.43 20.06 -13.59
C PHE A 389 1.48 19.70 -12.54
N GLY A 390 2.45 20.59 -12.29
CA GLY A 390 3.46 20.39 -11.25
C GLY A 390 2.85 20.25 -9.85
N ASN A 391 1.92 21.14 -9.48
CA ASN A 391 1.22 21.11 -8.19
C ASN A 391 0.34 19.86 -8.02
N PHE A 392 -0.32 19.44 -9.10
CA PHE A 392 -1.12 18.22 -9.14
C PHE A 392 -0.25 17.00 -8.86
N TRP A 393 0.86 16.82 -9.59
CA TRP A 393 1.74 15.66 -9.42
C TRP A 393 2.48 15.64 -8.09
N ALA A 394 2.80 16.81 -7.53
CA ALA A 394 3.35 16.89 -6.17
C ALA A 394 2.41 16.29 -5.11
N THR A 395 1.09 16.29 -5.36
CA THR A 395 0.08 15.78 -4.41
C THR A 395 -0.42 14.39 -4.77
N VAL A 396 -0.64 14.11 -6.06
CA VAL A 396 -1.28 12.88 -6.54
C VAL A 396 -0.27 11.80 -6.91
N GLY A 397 0.99 12.16 -7.14
CA GLY A 397 2.08 11.25 -7.49
C GLY A 397 2.16 10.00 -6.62
N PRO A 398 2.19 10.10 -5.27
CA PRO A 398 2.25 8.93 -4.40
C PRO A 398 1.14 7.91 -4.62
N SER A 399 -0.11 8.36 -4.85
CA SER A 399 -1.24 7.47 -5.12
C SER A 399 -1.14 6.79 -6.48
N VAL A 400 -0.61 7.50 -7.49
CA VAL A 400 -0.38 6.93 -8.83
C VAL A 400 0.76 5.92 -8.81
N LYS A 401 1.81 6.19 -8.02
CA LYS A 401 2.88 5.22 -7.74
C LYS A 401 2.30 3.94 -7.14
N GLU A 402 1.52 4.05 -6.05
CA GLU A 402 0.89 2.90 -5.39
C GLU A 402 0.04 2.06 -6.36
N ALA A 403 -0.71 2.70 -7.26
CA ALA A 403 -1.49 2.00 -8.28
C ALA A 403 -0.62 1.31 -9.36
N GLY A 404 0.55 1.87 -9.68
CA GLY A 404 1.48 1.35 -10.69
C GLY A 404 2.52 0.35 -10.17
N GLU A 405 2.81 0.33 -8.86
CA GLU A 405 3.86 -0.49 -8.23
C GLU A 405 3.74 -1.97 -8.61
N ALA A 406 2.51 -2.51 -8.65
CA ALA A 406 2.24 -3.90 -9.00
C ALA A 406 2.72 -4.31 -10.40
N ARG A 407 2.94 -3.36 -11.31
CA ARG A 407 3.45 -3.60 -12.67
C ARG A 407 4.86 -3.09 -12.87
N VAL A 408 5.19 -1.93 -12.29
CA VAL A 408 6.49 -1.29 -12.47
C VAL A 408 7.59 -2.01 -11.69
N ILE A 409 7.35 -2.43 -10.44
CA ILE A 409 8.39 -3.12 -9.66
C ILE A 409 8.81 -4.43 -10.36
N PRO A 410 7.88 -5.34 -10.72
CA PRO A 410 8.25 -6.55 -11.46
C PRO A 410 8.91 -6.25 -12.82
N LEU A 411 8.55 -5.15 -13.49
CA LEU A 411 9.20 -4.75 -14.74
C LEU A 411 10.68 -4.43 -14.52
N LEU A 412 11.00 -3.60 -13.53
CA LEU A 412 12.38 -3.18 -13.25
C LEU A 412 13.23 -4.33 -12.69
N GLU A 413 12.61 -5.33 -12.08
CA GLU A 413 13.25 -6.56 -11.62
C GLU A 413 13.40 -7.63 -12.71
N GLY A 414 12.97 -7.36 -13.95
CA GLY A 414 13.06 -8.33 -15.04
C GLY A 414 12.07 -9.49 -14.93
N ARG A 415 10.98 -9.34 -14.18
CA ARG A 415 9.92 -10.35 -13.97
C ARG A 415 8.73 -10.22 -14.91
N VAL A 416 8.83 -9.39 -15.95
CA VAL A 416 7.76 -9.18 -16.93
C VAL A 416 8.16 -9.75 -18.28
N SER A 417 7.28 -10.54 -18.88
CA SER A 417 7.40 -10.99 -20.27
C SER A 417 6.03 -11.19 -20.90
N GLY A 418 5.83 -10.71 -22.13
CA GLY A 418 4.57 -10.80 -22.87
C GLY A 418 3.44 -10.04 -22.18
N GLY A 419 3.76 -8.96 -21.46
CA GLY A 419 2.81 -8.15 -20.68
C GLY A 419 2.22 -8.87 -19.47
N ARG A 420 2.80 -10.01 -19.08
CA ARG A 420 2.43 -10.78 -17.90
C ARG A 420 3.56 -10.73 -16.88
N ILE A 421 3.18 -10.68 -15.61
CA ILE A 421 4.10 -10.73 -14.48
C ILE A 421 4.33 -12.20 -14.13
N HIS A 422 5.58 -12.57 -13.96
CA HIS A 422 6.04 -13.90 -13.57
C HIS A 422 6.62 -13.87 -12.16
N ASP A 423 6.58 -15.00 -11.46
CA ASP A 423 7.14 -15.11 -10.10
C ASP A 423 8.68 -15.12 -10.13
N ALA A 424 9.28 -15.64 -11.20
CA ALA A 424 10.72 -15.68 -11.41
C ALA A 424 11.20 -14.55 -12.36
N VAL A 425 12.49 -14.21 -12.26
CA VAL A 425 13.16 -13.30 -13.21
C VAL A 425 13.22 -13.99 -14.58
N VAL A 426 12.59 -13.36 -15.58
CA VAL A 426 12.46 -13.88 -16.96
C VAL A 426 13.21 -13.03 -17.98
N GLY A 427 13.64 -11.82 -17.61
CA GLY A 427 14.46 -10.91 -18.39
C GLY A 427 15.54 -10.26 -17.53
N THR A 428 16.32 -9.37 -18.12
CA THR A 428 17.37 -8.63 -17.39
C THR A 428 16.71 -7.65 -16.41
N PRO A 429 17.13 -7.60 -15.13
CA PRO A 429 16.79 -6.52 -14.22
C PRO A 429 17.53 -5.22 -14.57
N VAL A 430 17.03 -4.08 -14.10
CA VAL A 430 17.72 -2.79 -14.23
C VAL A 430 19.11 -2.85 -13.59
N HIS A 431 20.13 -2.41 -14.33
CA HIS A 431 21.53 -2.51 -13.94
C HIS A 431 22.39 -1.35 -14.47
N GLY A 432 23.61 -1.20 -13.94
CA GLY A 432 24.63 -0.31 -14.49
C GLY A 432 24.24 1.17 -14.41
N THR A 433 24.51 1.94 -15.46
CA THR A 433 24.12 3.34 -15.58
C THR A 433 22.68 3.45 -16.09
N VAL A 434 21.81 4.06 -15.30
CA VAL A 434 20.37 4.17 -15.55
C VAL A 434 19.99 5.63 -15.81
N ILE A 435 19.12 5.88 -16.78
CA ILE A 435 18.37 7.14 -16.89
C ILE A 435 16.94 6.90 -16.41
N GLU A 436 16.49 7.64 -15.40
CA GLU A 436 15.08 7.77 -15.05
C GLU A 436 14.51 9.01 -15.74
N VAL A 437 13.62 8.79 -16.71
CA VAL A 437 12.98 9.87 -17.46
C VAL A 437 11.73 10.33 -16.72
N GLY A 438 11.61 11.63 -16.45
CA GLY A 438 10.46 12.19 -15.73
C GLY A 438 10.44 11.76 -14.26
N ALA A 439 11.58 11.85 -13.59
CA ALA A 439 11.75 11.40 -12.20
C ALA A 439 10.82 12.12 -11.20
N GLY A 440 10.25 13.26 -11.57
CA GLY A 440 9.26 13.98 -10.78
C GLY A 440 9.85 14.40 -9.44
N SER A 441 9.12 14.12 -8.36
CA SER A 441 9.57 14.35 -6.99
C SER A 441 10.39 13.17 -6.40
N GLY A 442 10.81 12.21 -7.23
CA GLY A 442 11.55 11.02 -6.80
C GLY A 442 10.67 9.88 -6.32
N MET A 443 9.53 9.67 -6.98
CA MET A 443 8.55 8.64 -6.59
C MET A 443 9.14 7.23 -6.60
N TRP A 444 10.03 6.93 -7.56
CA TRP A 444 10.62 5.59 -7.72
C TRP A 444 12.00 5.44 -7.07
N ALA A 445 12.54 6.50 -6.44
CA ALA A 445 13.88 6.49 -5.84
C ALA A 445 14.05 5.37 -4.79
N ASP A 446 13.01 5.06 -3.99
CA ASP A 446 13.06 3.94 -3.03
C ASP A 446 13.10 2.57 -3.71
N VAL A 447 12.50 2.42 -4.89
CA VAL A 447 12.55 1.16 -5.66
C VAL A 447 13.95 0.96 -6.21
N PHE A 448 14.56 2.00 -6.79
CA PHE A 448 15.95 1.92 -7.24
C PHE A 448 16.93 1.61 -6.10
N ALA A 449 16.72 2.18 -4.91
CA ALA A 449 17.53 1.86 -3.74
C ALA A 449 17.44 0.39 -3.33
N ARG A 450 16.24 -0.19 -3.38
CA ARG A 450 16.02 -1.62 -3.07
C ARG A 450 16.69 -2.53 -4.10
N ILE A 451 16.51 -2.24 -5.38
CA ILE A 451 17.12 -3.00 -6.49
C ILE A 451 18.65 -2.90 -6.41
N GLY A 452 19.19 -1.69 -6.21
CA GLY A 452 20.62 -1.44 -6.07
C GLY A 452 21.26 -2.15 -4.87
N ALA A 453 20.53 -2.30 -3.76
CA ALA A 453 20.98 -3.03 -2.57
C ALA A 453 20.95 -4.56 -2.72
N GLY A 454 20.39 -5.10 -3.81
CA GLY A 454 20.23 -6.54 -4.02
C GLY A 454 19.27 -7.20 -3.02
N ALA A 455 18.35 -6.43 -2.43
CA ALA A 455 17.40 -6.96 -1.45
C ALA A 455 16.21 -7.61 -2.19
N PRO A 456 15.93 -8.92 -1.99
CA PRO A 456 14.69 -9.51 -2.45
C PRO A 456 13.50 -8.96 -1.66
N ASP A 457 12.33 -8.94 -2.30
CA ASP A 457 11.03 -8.44 -1.85
C ASP A 457 10.83 -8.40 -0.33
N SER A 458 10.55 -7.21 0.19
CA SER A 458 10.14 -6.99 1.58
C SER A 458 8.67 -7.37 1.78
N ASP A 459 8.39 -8.67 1.78
CA ASP A 459 7.19 -9.25 2.42
C ASP A 459 7.43 -9.59 3.90
N SER A 460 8.53 -9.09 4.48
CA SER A 460 8.86 -9.26 5.90
C SER A 460 9.47 -7.98 6.47
N ALA A 461 8.63 -7.00 6.81
CA ALA A 461 8.99 -5.96 7.75
C ALA A 461 8.79 -6.50 9.18
N GLY A 462 9.87 -7.05 9.74
CA GLY A 462 9.97 -7.49 11.13
C GLY A 462 11.44 -7.63 11.55
N SER A 463 11.91 -6.65 12.32
CA SER A 463 13.10 -6.64 13.19
C SER A 463 14.50 -6.80 12.58
N GLY A 464 15.34 -5.79 12.83
CA GLY A 464 16.50 -6.00 13.70
C GLY A 464 17.87 -6.09 13.04
N ALA A 465 18.74 -5.18 13.47
CA ALA A 465 20.13 -5.06 13.10
C ALA A 465 20.97 -6.33 13.34
N GLY A 466 21.94 -6.52 12.44
CA GLY A 466 23.22 -7.15 12.74
C GLY A 466 23.38 -8.59 12.25
N ALA A 467 23.93 -8.78 11.05
CA ALA A 467 24.98 -9.78 10.81
C ALA A 467 25.53 -9.75 9.37
N ARG A 468 26.85 -9.58 9.28
CA ARG A 468 27.78 -10.21 8.33
C ARG A 468 27.44 -10.21 6.83
N LYS A 469 28.16 -9.33 6.13
CA LYS A 469 29.02 -9.63 4.96
C LYS A 469 28.90 -11.08 4.44
N ARG A 470 27.87 -11.36 3.64
CA ARG A 470 27.82 -12.54 2.78
C ARG A 470 27.72 -12.06 1.34
N ARG A 471 28.89 -11.86 0.74
CA ARG A 471 29.07 -11.69 -0.70
C ARG A 471 28.75 -13.05 -1.32
N GLN A 472 27.50 -13.28 -1.70
CA GLN A 472 27.12 -14.48 -2.42
C GLN A 472 26.91 -14.11 -3.89
N ALA A 473 27.85 -14.62 -4.69
CA ALA A 473 27.84 -14.50 -6.14
C ALA A 473 26.69 -15.32 -6.72
N SER A 474 25.85 -14.67 -7.53
CA SER A 474 24.97 -15.33 -8.49
C SER A 474 24.80 -14.44 -9.72
N GLY A 475 25.49 -14.82 -10.80
CA GLY A 475 25.08 -14.69 -12.20
C GLY A 475 24.63 -13.31 -12.74
N ALA A 476 25.57 -12.63 -13.42
CA ALA A 476 25.34 -11.81 -14.63
C ALA A 476 24.36 -10.61 -14.59
N GLY A 477 24.11 -9.99 -13.43
CA GLY A 477 23.49 -8.65 -13.37
C GLY A 477 24.23 -7.78 -12.36
N GLY A 478 25.08 -6.87 -12.83
CA GLY A 478 25.71 -5.88 -11.96
C GLY A 478 24.64 -5.00 -11.31
N GLY A 479 24.77 -4.66 -10.03
CA GLY A 479 23.87 -3.69 -9.40
C GLY A 479 23.86 -2.35 -10.12
N ILE A 480 22.92 -1.47 -9.78
CA ILE A 480 22.87 -0.11 -10.30
C ILE A 480 24.13 0.64 -9.85
N THR A 481 24.90 1.17 -10.81
CA THR A 481 26.15 1.90 -10.55
C THR A 481 25.94 3.40 -10.52
N LYS A 482 25.02 3.92 -11.32
CA LYS A 482 24.69 5.35 -11.40
C LYS A 482 23.28 5.55 -11.92
N ILE A 483 22.57 6.56 -11.42
CA ILE A 483 21.23 6.94 -11.89
C ILE A 483 21.24 8.42 -12.26
N TYR A 484 20.78 8.76 -13.46
CA TYR A 484 20.51 10.11 -13.90
C TYR A 484 18.99 10.34 -13.87
N GLY A 485 18.50 11.11 -12.91
CA GLY A 485 17.10 11.49 -12.82
C GLY A 485 16.81 12.76 -13.60
N VAL A 486 16.24 12.63 -14.79
CA VAL A 486 15.93 13.75 -15.69
C VAL A 486 14.60 14.38 -15.28
N GLU A 487 14.65 15.61 -14.78
CA GLU A 487 13.49 16.36 -14.31
C GLU A 487 13.64 17.87 -14.60
N PRO A 488 13.01 18.40 -15.65
CA PRO A 488 13.14 19.80 -16.05
C PRO A 488 12.44 20.78 -15.11
N HIS A 489 11.44 20.34 -14.33
CA HIS A 489 10.69 21.26 -13.48
C HIS A 489 11.46 21.58 -12.19
N PRO A 490 11.82 22.85 -11.91
CA PRO A 490 12.74 23.20 -10.81
C PRO A 490 12.26 22.75 -9.44
N GLN A 491 10.96 22.84 -9.15
CA GLN A 491 10.38 22.43 -7.88
C GLN A 491 10.41 20.90 -7.71
N SER A 492 10.18 20.17 -8.79
CA SER A 492 10.21 18.70 -8.80
C SER A 492 11.64 18.22 -8.62
N ALA A 493 12.59 18.81 -9.36
CA ALA A 493 14.02 18.55 -9.20
C ALA A 493 14.52 18.84 -7.78
N ALA A 494 14.05 19.91 -7.13
CA ALA A 494 14.37 20.20 -5.73
C ALA A 494 13.82 19.14 -4.77
N ALA A 495 12.57 18.70 -4.96
CA ALA A 495 11.96 17.63 -4.18
C ALA A 495 12.68 16.29 -4.38
N LEU A 496 13.05 15.97 -5.63
CA LEU A 496 13.82 14.79 -6.00
C LEU A 496 15.18 14.78 -5.30
N ARG A 497 15.94 15.88 -5.32
CA ARG A 497 17.22 15.97 -4.58
C ARG A 497 17.05 15.68 -3.09
N LYS A 498 15.98 16.17 -2.49
CA LYS A 498 15.67 15.91 -1.08
C LYS A 498 15.38 14.43 -0.86
N ARG A 499 14.53 13.83 -1.69
CA ARG A 499 14.16 12.41 -1.63
C ARG A 499 15.35 11.47 -1.83
N VAL A 500 16.22 11.77 -2.79
CA VAL A 500 17.47 11.02 -3.04
C VAL A 500 18.35 10.98 -1.78
N LYS A 501 18.49 12.10 -1.08
CA LYS A 501 19.22 12.16 0.20
C LYS A 501 18.51 11.38 1.31
N GLU A 502 17.18 11.51 1.42
CA GLU A 502 16.38 10.80 2.43
C GLU A 502 16.46 9.27 2.28
N VAL A 503 16.55 8.77 1.04
CA VAL A 503 16.64 7.32 0.73
C VAL A 503 18.09 6.80 0.78
N GLY A 504 19.08 7.69 0.90
CA GLY A 504 20.50 7.29 0.95
C GLY A 504 21.12 6.98 -0.41
N LEU A 505 20.57 7.54 -1.49
CA LEU A 505 21.09 7.38 -2.86
C LEU A 505 21.98 8.55 -3.33
N GLY A 506 22.39 9.44 -2.42
CA GLY A 506 23.13 10.67 -2.76
C GLY A 506 24.41 10.45 -3.57
N ASP A 507 25.09 9.31 -3.39
CA ASP A 507 26.35 9.00 -4.08
C ASP A 507 26.14 8.34 -5.46
N VAL A 508 24.95 7.80 -5.71
CA VAL A 508 24.63 7.02 -6.92
C VAL A 508 23.67 7.76 -7.85
N TYR A 509 22.78 8.58 -7.28
CA TYR A 509 21.70 9.24 -8.00
C TYR A 509 22.01 10.72 -8.19
N GLU A 510 22.18 11.09 -9.45
CA GLU A 510 22.42 12.46 -9.93
C GLU A 510 21.15 13.05 -10.52
N VAL A 511 20.73 14.20 -9.98
CA VAL A 511 19.54 14.91 -10.48
C VAL A 511 19.94 15.81 -11.64
N VAL A 512 19.33 15.58 -12.80
CA VAL A 512 19.57 16.29 -14.06
C VAL A 512 18.41 17.27 -14.30
N PRO A 513 18.56 18.56 -13.93
CA PRO A 513 17.45 19.52 -13.87
C PRO A 513 17.13 20.15 -15.23
N VAL A 514 17.19 19.37 -16.30
CA VAL A 514 16.98 19.82 -17.68
C VAL A 514 16.06 18.86 -18.43
N GLY A 515 15.53 19.30 -19.57
CA GLY A 515 14.80 18.43 -20.49
C GLY A 515 15.72 17.46 -21.21
N ILE A 516 15.13 16.42 -21.81
CA ILE A 516 15.85 15.35 -22.51
C ILE A 516 16.70 15.91 -23.65
N GLU A 517 16.20 16.95 -24.33
CA GLU A 517 16.89 17.64 -25.42
C GLU A 517 18.24 18.24 -25.01
N SER A 518 18.44 18.48 -23.70
CA SER A 518 19.61 19.17 -23.15
C SER A 518 20.48 18.29 -22.25
N VAL A 519 20.17 17.01 -22.06
CA VAL A 519 20.93 16.13 -21.14
C VAL A 519 22.38 15.90 -21.58
N SER A 520 22.63 16.05 -22.88
CA SER A 520 23.96 15.95 -23.50
C SER A 520 24.63 17.31 -23.67
N ASP A 521 24.04 18.42 -23.23
CA ASP A 521 24.64 19.76 -23.32
C ASP A 521 25.35 20.12 -22.00
N PRO A 522 26.70 20.18 -21.96
CA PRO A 522 27.45 20.55 -20.77
C PRO A 522 27.19 21.98 -20.29
N LYS A 523 26.57 22.84 -21.10
CA LYS A 523 26.22 24.21 -20.71
C LYS A 523 24.85 24.30 -20.05
N ALA A 524 23.99 23.31 -20.26
CA ALA A 524 22.62 23.33 -19.76
C ALA A 524 22.52 22.91 -18.28
N TRP A 525 23.44 22.06 -17.83
CA TRP A 525 23.56 21.63 -16.44
C TRP A 525 25.00 21.25 -16.12
N ASP A 526 25.35 21.15 -14.85
CA ASP A 526 26.70 20.85 -14.34
C ASP A 526 27.07 19.35 -14.53
N GLY A 527 26.93 18.86 -15.77
CA GLY A 527 27.11 17.46 -16.13
C GLY A 527 26.93 17.20 -17.63
N HIS A 528 27.22 15.97 -18.06
CA HIS A 528 27.10 15.56 -19.46
C HIS A 528 26.86 14.05 -19.55
N ILE A 529 25.80 13.63 -20.26
CA ILE A 529 25.57 12.22 -20.58
C ILE A 529 26.03 11.96 -22.02
N ALA A 530 27.09 11.16 -22.17
CA ALA A 530 27.62 10.84 -23.49
C ALA A 530 26.70 9.87 -24.27
N PRO A 531 26.63 9.96 -25.61
CA PRO A 531 25.99 8.94 -26.43
C PRO A 531 26.59 7.55 -26.19
N GLY A 532 25.74 6.51 -26.17
CA GLY A 532 26.16 5.13 -25.91
C GLY A 532 26.82 4.91 -24.54
N SER A 533 26.52 5.72 -23.53
CA SER A 533 27.09 5.58 -22.18
C SER A 533 26.16 4.92 -21.16
N VAL A 534 24.88 4.76 -21.52
CA VAL A 534 23.81 4.32 -20.60
C VAL A 534 23.47 2.86 -20.85
N ASP A 535 23.35 2.09 -19.78
CA ASP A 535 22.98 0.66 -19.82
C ASP A 535 21.46 0.47 -19.82
N CYS A 536 20.73 1.31 -19.09
CA CYS A 536 19.28 1.19 -18.92
C CYS A 536 18.56 2.55 -19.01
N ILE A 537 17.40 2.59 -19.65
CA ILE A 537 16.48 3.74 -19.61
C ILE A 537 15.17 3.26 -19.00
N VAL A 538 14.61 4.05 -18.08
CA VAL A 538 13.35 3.78 -17.41
C VAL A 538 12.37 4.92 -17.72
N GLY A 539 11.27 4.60 -18.37
CA GLY A 539 10.16 5.52 -18.65
C GLY A 539 8.86 5.01 -18.02
N VAL A 540 8.34 5.77 -17.05
CA VAL A 540 7.12 5.40 -16.31
C VAL A 540 6.14 6.57 -16.35
N LEU A 541 5.08 6.44 -17.15
CA LEU A 541 3.99 7.40 -17.33
C LEU A 541 4.46 8.85 -17.61
N CYS A 542 5.54 9.00 -18.38
CA CYS A 542 6.20 10.28 -18.60
C CYS A 542 6.23 10.70 -20.08
N LEU A 543 6.28 9.74 -21.01
CA LEU A 543 6.46 10.02 -22.44
C LEU A 543 5.28 10.75 -23.07
N CYS A 544 4.11 10.65 -22.44
CA CYS A 544 2.90 11.36 -22.82
C CYS A 544 2.96 12.88 -22.64
N SER A 545 3.79 13.38 -21.73
CA SER A 545 3.93 14.81 -21.38
C SER A 545 5.20 15.44 -21.92
N ILE A 546 6.10 14.66 -22.52
CA ILE A 546 7.34 15.19 -23.09
C ILE A 546 7.02 15.99 -24.37
N PRO A 547 7.60 17.19 -24.58
CA PRO A 547 7.52 17.89 -25.86
C PRO A 547 8.21 17.07 -26.95
N ASP A 548 7.71 17.11 -28.19
CA ASP A 548 8.34 16.43 -29.34
C ASP A 548 8.83 14.99 -29.05
N PRO A 549 7.92 14.09 -28.64
CA PRO A 549 8.29 12.78 -28.10
C PRO A 549 9.09 11.94 -29.10
N GLU A 550 8.85 12.07 -30.40
CA GLU A 550 9.59 11.32 -31.43
C GLU A 550 11.08 11.69 -31.46
N GLU A 551 11.40 12.98 -31.36
CA GLU A 551 12.79 13.45 -31.36
C GLU A 551 13.48 13.13 -30.02
N ASN A 552 12.79 13.34 -28.90
CA ASN A 552 13.32 13.02 -27.57
C ASN A 552 13.54 11.51 -27.36
N ILE A 553 12.65 10.67 -27.90
CA ILE A 553 12.82 9.22 -27.87
C ILE A 553 14.05 8.79 -28.71
N LYS A 554 14.25 9.39 -29.90
CA LYS A 554 15.47 9.16 -30.70
C LYS A 554 16.72 9.63 -29.98
N HIS A 555 16.66 10.75 -29.26
CA HIS A 555 17.78 11.25 -28.46
C HIS A 555 18.15 10.25 -27.35
N LEU A 556 17.16 9.80 -26.57
CA LEU A 556 17.34 8.76 -25.54
C LEU A 556 17.91 7.46 -26.13
N TYR A 557 17.40 7.01 -27.28
CA TYR A 557 17.92 5.83 -27.98
C TYR A 557 19.42 5.98 -28.34
N LYS A 558 19.91 7.17 -28.67
CA LYS A 558 21.34 7.43 -28.94
C LYS A 558 22.20 7.33 -27.67
N LEU A 559 21.65 7.62 -26.49
CA LEU A 559 22.36 7.51 -25.21
C LEU A 559 22.54 6.05 -24.77
N LEU A 560 21.63 5.16 -25.19
CA LEU A 560 21.65 3.75 -24.87
C LEU A 560 22.80 3.01 -25.58
N LYS A 561 23.54 2.19 -24.83
CA LYS A 561 24.57 1.28 -25.37
C LYS A 561 23.97 0.23 -26.30
N PRO A 562 24.75 -0.32 -27.25
CA PRO A 562 24.42 -1.61 -27.87
C PRO A 562 24.26 -2.68 -26.78
N GLY A 563 23.17 -3.45 -26.81
CA GLY A 563 22.77 -4.39 -25.75
C GLY A 563 22.03 -3.75 -24.58
N GLY A 564 21.86 -2.41 -24.56
CA GLY A 564 21.17 -1.71 -23.47
C GLY A 564 19.66 -1.93 -23.48
N HIS A 565 19.04 -1.76 -22.32
CA HIS A 565 17.62 -2.04 -22.09
C HIS A 565 16.80 -0.77 -21.85
N TRP A 566 15.61 -0.68 -22.44
CA TRP A 566 14.63 0.37 -22.14
C TRP A 566 13.37 -0.26 -21.54
N TYR A 567 13.13 0.00 -20.26
CA TYR A 567 11.96 -0.45 -19.50
C TYR A 567 10.85 0.61 -19.61
N VAL A 568 9.68 0.17 -20.09
CA VAL A 568 8.59 1.07 -20.44
C VAL A 568 7.31 0.64 -19.71
N TYR A 569 6.73 1.57 -18.96
CA TYR A 569 5.34 1.51 -18.51
C TYR A 569 4.67 2.84 -18.83
N GLU A 570 3.95 2.90 -19.94
CA GLU A 570 3.45 4.17 -20.49
C GLU A 570 1.98 4.05 -20.84
N HIS A 571 1.20 5.10 -20.61
CA HIS A 571 -0.14 5.16 -21.17
C HIS A 571 -0.07 5.53 -22.66
N VAL A 572 -1.02 5.03 -23.46
CA VAL A 572 -0.99 5.15 -24.92
C VAL A 572 -2.36 5.42 -25.51
N LYS A 573 -2.38 5.69 -26.82
CA LYS A 573 -3.63 5.72 -27.58
C LYS A 573 -4.36 4.37 -27.50
N THR A 574 -5.68 4.45 -27.54
CA THR A 574 -6.55 3.29 -27.69
C THR A 574 -6.33 2.60 -29.03
N THR A 575 -6.06 1.29 -28.96
CA THR A 575 -5.93 0.41 -30.14
C THR A 575 -6.91 -0.77 -30.07
N ARG A 576 -7.29 -1.20 -28.86
CA ARG A 576 -8.37 -2.15 -28.60
C ARG A 576 -9.72 -1.41 -28.49
N GLY A 577 -10.84 -2.13 -28.66
CA GLY A 577 -12.20 -1.58 -28.47
C GLY A 577 -12.85 -0.95 -29.70
N GLY A 578 -12.11 -0.71 -30.77
CA GLY A 578 -12.64 -0.18 -32.03
C GLY A 578 -12.67 1.36 -32.13
N PRO A 579 -13.18 1.92 -33.25
CA PRO A 579 -13.04 3.33 -33.57
C PRO A 579 -13.80 4.27 -32.61
N LEU A 580 -14.88 3.79 -31.97
CA LEU A 580 -15.68 4.59 -31.05
C LEU A 580 -14.88 5.05 -29.83
N PHE A 581 -14.12 4.14 -29.20
CA PHE A 581 -13.28 4.49 -28.05
C PHE A 581 -12.10 5.37 -28.44
N SER A 582 -11.58 5.20 -29.66
CA SER A 582 -10.56 6.10 -30.20
C SER A 582 -11.08 7.52 -30.40
N LEU A 583 -12.30 7.66 -30.91
CA LEU A 583 -12.97 8.95 -31.03
C LEU A 583 -13.24 9.55 -29.65
N TYR A 584 -13.73 8.74 -28.70
CA TYR A 584 -13.97 9.19 -27.33
C TYR A 584 -12.68 9.69 -26.65
N GLN A 585 -11.59 8.93 -26.76
CA GLN A 585 -10.28 9.33 -26.21
C GLN A 585 -9.82 10.67 -26.82
N ARG A 586 -10.03 10.88 -28.13
CA ARG A 586 -9.73 12.17 -28.78
C ARG A 586 -10.56 13.32 -28.25
N LEU A 587 -11.84 13.10 -27.97
CA LEU A 587 -12.72 14.10 -27.35
C LEU A 587 -12.27 14.44 -25.92
N VAL A 588 -11.95 13.42 -25.12
CA VAL A 588 -11.42 13.59 -23.75
C VAL A 588 -10.07 14.31 -23.77
N ASN A 589 -9.22 14.05 -24.76
CA ASN A 589 -7.89 14.65 -24.88
C ASN A 589 -7.90 16.19 -25.00
N ILE A 590 -9.01 16.79 -25.46
CA ILE A 590 -9.15 18.24 -25.61
C ILE A 590 -9.06 18.93 -24.24
N PRO A 591 -10.01 18.74 -23.30
CA PRO A 591 -9.90 19.32 -21.96
C PRO A 591 -8.71 18.74 -21.18
N TRP A 592 -8.34 17.48 -21.43
CA TRP A 592 -7.20 16.83 -20.77
C TRP A 592 -5.93 17.64 -20.89
N SER A 593 -5.63 18.14 -22.10
CA SER A 593 -4.41 18.93 -22.33
C SER A 593 -4.35 20.29 -21.63
N PHE A 594 -5.46 20.74 -21.05
CA PHE A 594 -5.45 21.90 -20.18
C PHE A 594 -5.31 21.52 -18.70
N PHE A 595 -5.99 20.45 -18.26
CA PHE A 595 -5.92 20.06 -16.84
C PHE A 595 -4.65 19.30 -16.50
N LEU A 596 -4.07 18.58 -17.46
CA LEU A 596 -2.94 17.67 -17.27
C LEU A 596 -1.69 18.18 -18.02
N GLY A 597 -1.54 19.50 -18.15
CA GLY A 597 -0.32 20.08 -18.71
C GLY A 597 -0.07 19.64 -20.15
N SER A 598 1.18 19.33 -20.44
CA SER A 598 1.62 18.81 -21.72
C SER A 598 1.20 17.36 -22.02
N CYS A 599 0.51 16.67 -21.11
CA CYS A 599 0.10 15.27 -21.29
C CYS A 599 -0.90 15.11 -22.46
N ARG A 600 -0.60 14.20 -23.39
CA ARG A 600 -1.47 13.86 -24.53
C ARG A 600 -1.78 12.36 -24.53
N ILE A 601 -3.06 12.00 -24.34
CA ILE A 601 -3.50 10.60 -24.20
C ILE A 601 -3.68 9.87 -25.54
N CYS A 602 -3.71 10.61 -26.64
CA CYS A 602 -3.85 10.03 -27.99
C CYS A 602 -2.52 9.70 -28.67
N ARG A 603 -1.38 9.77 -27.96
CA ARG A 603 -0.05 9.50 -28.54
C ARG A 603 0.17 8.01 -28.79
N ASP A 604 0.78 7.70 -29.93
CA ASP A 604 1.22 6.34 -30.27
C ASP A 604 2.65 6.10 -29.78
N THR A 605 2.83 6.08 -28.46
CA THR A 605 4.16 5.92 -27.84
C THR A 605 4.84 4.62 -28.28
N LYS A 606 4.06 3.54 -28.49
CA LYS A 606 4.60 2.27 -29.00
C LYS A 606 5.25 2.44 -30.38
N LYS A 607 4.57 3.13 -31.31
CA LYS A 607 5.14 3.41 -32.64
C LYS A 607 6.39 4.28 -32.52
N SER A 608 6.34 5.35 -31.72
CA SER A 608 7.48 6.26 -31.55
C SER A 608 8.72 5.53 -31.01
N LEU A 609 8.55 4.67 -29.99
CA LEU A 609 9.62 3.84 -29.42
C LEU A 609 10.20 2.85 -30.44
N LEU A 610 9.35 2.13 -31.18
CA LEU A 610 9.80 1.18 -32.20
C LEU A 610 10.48 1.87 -33.40
N SER A 611 10.10 3.12 -33.70
CA SER A 611 10.71 3.92 -34.77
C SER A 611 11.99 4.66 -34.37
N ALA A 612 12.39 4.59 -33.10
CA ALA A 612 13.54 5.31 -32.57
C ALA A 612 14.88 4.83 -33.19
N GLY A 613 14.94 3.55 -33.55
CA GLY A 613 16.10 2.89 -34.12
C GLY A 613 15.90 1.38 -34.25
N SER A 614 17.00 0.66 -34.47
CA SER A 614 16.99 -0.81 -34.58
C SER A 614 16.95 -1.46 -33.21
N TRP A 615 15.98 -2.35 -33.00
CA TRP A 615 15.83 -3.10 -31.76
C TRP A 615 16.11 -4.58 -32.01
N HIS A 616 16.98 -5.20 -31.20
CA HIS A 616 17.22 -6.63 -31.24
C HIS A 616 16.01 -7.42 -30.71
N GLN A 617 15.40 -6.94 -29.62
CA GLN A 617 14.22 -7.55 -29.01
C GLN A 617 13.24 -6.49 -28.55
N SER A 618 11.94 -6.74 -28.75
CA SER A 618 10.88 -5.88 -28.24
C SER A 618 9.75 -6.70 -27.61
N ASP A 619 9.47 -6.44 -26.34
CA ASP A 619 8.36 -7.06 -25.60
C ASP A 619 7.23 -6.06 -25.27
N LEU A 620 7.15 -4.95 -25.99
CA LEU A 620 6.14 -3.92 -25.73
C LEU A 620 4.73 -4.39 -26.10
N VAL A 621 3.93 -4.71 -25.10
CA VAL A 621 2.54 -5.12 -25.29
C VAL A 621 1.63 -4.42 -24.29
N GLN A 622 0.36 -4.29 -24.67
CA GLN A 622 -0.66 -3.87 -23.72
C GLN A 622 -0.99 -5.04 -22.79
N PRO A 623 -1.00 -4.85 -21.45
CA PRO A 623 -1.31 -5.91 -20.50
C PRO A 623 -2.62 -6.64 -20.85
N PRO A 624 -2.66 -7.98 -20.74
CA PRO A 624 -3.82 -8.77 -21.17
C PRO A 624 -5.01 -8.66 -20.21
N ASP A 625 -4.76 -8.21 -18.98
CA ASP A 625 -5.77 -7.94 -17.96
C ASP A 625 -6.47 -6.58 -18.14
N GLU A 626 -5.94 -5.69 -18.98
CA GLU A 626 -6.62 -4.44 -19.31
C GLU A 626 -7.80 -4.64 -20.26
N PRO A 627 -8.98 -4.10 -19.94
CA PRO A 627 -10.14 -4.24 -20.80
C PRO A 627 -9.96 -3.46 -22.10
N ALA A 628 -10.54 -3.99 -23.18
CA ALA A 628 -10.46 -3.40 -24.51
C ALA A 628 -11.08 -1.99 -24.60
N TYR A 629 -11.94 -1.62 -23.65
CA TYR A 629 -12.64 -0.34 -23.57
C TYR A 629 -11.96 0.68 -22.63
N ALA A 630 -10.77 0.38 -22.11
CA ALA A 630 -10.01 1.34 -21.30
C ALA A 630 -9.67 2.60 -22.11
N VAL A 631 -9.99 3.78 -21.57
CA VAL A 631 -9.74 5.09 -22.23
C VAL A 631 -8.32 5.60 -21.98
N LEU A 632 -7.66 5.09 -20.93
CA LEU A 632 -6.25 5.32 -20.61
C LEU A 632 -5.50 3.98 -20.59
N PRO A 633 -5.36 3.30 -21.74
CA PRO A 633 -4.67 2.01 -21.79
C PRO A 633 -3.16 2.18 -21.61
N HIS A 634 -2.49 1.13 -21.14
CA HIS A 634 -1.05 1.12 -20.96
C HIS A 634 -0.34 0.16 -21.91
N ILE A 635 0.94 0.42 -22.17
CA ILE A 635 1.89 -0.57 -22.66
C ILE A 635 2.92 -0.84 -21.57
N LEU A 636 3.37 -2.08 -21.51
CA LEU A 636 4.35 -2.56 -20.56
C LEU A 636 5.34 -3.47 -21.30
N GLY A 637 6.63 -3.35 -20.97
CA GLY A 637 7.64 -4.29 -21.41
C GLY A 637 9.03 -3.66 -21.53
N THR A 638 9.95 -4.46 -22.08
CA THR A 638 11.35 -4.08 -22.25
C THR A 638 11.73 -4.11 -23.73
N LEU A 639 12.48 -3.10 -24.16
CA LEU A 639 13.16 -3.04 -25.45
C LEU A 639 14.65 -3.27 -25.25
N THR A 640 15.29 -4.02 -26.14
CA THR A 640 16.75 -4.26 -26.11
C THR A 640 17.34 -3.79 -27.43
N LYS A 641 18.22 -2.79 -27.36
CA LYS A 641 18.94 -2.24 -28.51
C LYS A 641 20.05 -3.19 -28.91
#